data_AF-A0A8T2X4L1-F1
#
_entry.id   AF-A0A8T2X4L1-F1
#
_cell.length_a   1.000
_cell.length_b   1.000
_cell.length_c   1.000
_cell.angle_alpha   90.00
_cell.angle_beta   90.00
_cell.angle_gamma   90.00
#
_symmetry.space_group_name_H-M   'P 1'
#
loop_
_entity.id
_entity.type
_entity.pdbx_description
1 polymer ?
#
loop_
_entity_poly.entity_id
_entity_poly.type
_entity_poly.pdbx_seq_one_letter_code
_entity_poly.pdbx_strand_id
1 'polypeptide(L)'
;MEGRKEFVQIDQNDLFPYLLVNIGSGVSMIKVDGDGKFERVSGTNVGGGTYWGLGRLLTKCKSFDELLELSQRGDNRTIDMLVGDIYGGMDYSKIGLSASTIASSFGKTISEKKELTDYRPEDISLSLLRMISYNIGQISYLNALRFGLKRIFFGGFFIRGHAYTMDTISFAVHFWSKGEAQAMFLRHEGFLGALGAFMSYEKHGLDDLMVHQLVERFPMGAPYIGGKIHGPPLGNLNEKISWMEKFVQKGTEITAPVPMAPPGTTGLGGFEVPSSKGCTLRSDASALNVGVLHLVPTLEVFPQLADPKMYEPNTIDLSDHNELEYWFTVLSEHLSDLVDKAVASEGGTDDAKRRGDAFARAFSAHLARLMEEPAAYGKLGLANLLELREECLREFQFVDAYRSIKQRENEASLAVLPDLLAELDSMTEETRLLTLIEGVLAANIFDWGSRACVELYHKGTIIEIYRMSRNKMQRPWRVDDFDVFKERMLGSGDKKPRPHKRALLFVDNSGADVVLGMLPLARELLQRGTEVVLVANSLPALNDVTAMELPDIVAEAAKHCDILRRAAEAGGLLVDAMINTSDGSKENSSSVPLMVVENGCGSPCIDLRQVSSELAAAAKDADLIILEGMGRALHTNFNARFKCEALKLAMVKNQRLAEKLIKGNIYDCVCRYEPAS
;
A
#
# COMPACT_ATOMS: atom_id res chain seq x y z
N MET A 1 8.88 -2.50 -34.69
CA MET A 1 7.47 -2.76 -34.35
C MET A 1 7.03 -1.63 -33.42
N GLU A 2 5.74 -1.25 -33.34
CA GLU A 2 5.27 -0.06 -32.59
C GLU A 2 5.30 -0.23 -31.06
N GLY A 3 6.30 -0.91 -30.48
CA GLY A 3 6.44 -1.07 -29.03
C GLY A 3 5.29 -1.80 -28.31
N ARG A 4 4.39 -2.44 -29.06
CA ARG A 4 3.26 -3.21 -28.53
C ARG A 4 3.77 -4.46 -27.83
N LYS A 5 3.49 -4.58 -26.53
CA LYS A 5 3.83 -5.75 -25.72
C LYS A 5 2.70 -6.77 -25.81
N GLU A 6 3.04 -8.03 -26.03
CA GLU A 6 2.11 -9.15 -26.00
C GLU A 6 2.48 -10.07 -24.84
N PHE A 7 1.51 -10.35 -23.97
CA PHE A 7 1.72 -11.29 -22.88
C PHE A 7 1.55 -12.71 -23.40
N VAL A 8 2.58 -13.53 -23.22
CA VAL A 8 2.57 -14.93 -23.64
C VAL A 8 2.44 -15.80 -22.39
N GLN A 9 1.35 -16.57 -22.32
CA GLN A 9 1.21 -17.62 -21.31
C GLN A 9 1.88 -18.89 -21.82
N ILE A 10 2.89 -19.38 -21.11
CA ILE A 10 3.63 -20.58 -21.45
C ILE A 10 3.20 -21.70 -20.50
N ASP A 11 2.84 -22.86 -21.04
CA ASP A 11 2.57 -24.05 -20.24
C ASP A 11 3.85 -24.47 -19.49
N GLN A 12 3.76 -24.66 -18.18
CA GLN A 12 4.88 -25.11 -17.36
C GLN A 12 5.44 -26.46 -17.82
N ASN A 13 4.58 -27.34 -18.36
CA ASN A 13 5.01 -28.64 -18.89
C ASN A 13 5.83 -28.51 -20.17
N ASP A 14 5.73 -27.39 -20.88
CA ASP A 14 6.46 -27.12 -22.11
C ASP A 14 7.56 -26.07 -21.90
N LEU A 15 7.81 -25.55 -20.69
CA LEU A 15 8.71 -24.40 -20.48
C LEU A 15 10.17 -24.62 -20.94
N PHE A 16 10.70 -25.83 -20.75
CA PHE A 16 12.10 -26.16 -21.03
C PHE A 16 12.27 -26.81 -22.41
N PRO A 17 13.44 -26.67 -23.07
CA PRO A 17 14.60 -25.87 -22.68
C PRO A 17 14.48 -24.41 -23.16
N TYR A 18 15.25 -23.52 -22.54
CA TYR A 18 15.36 -22.11 -22.95
C TYR A 18 16.74 -21.50 -22.65
N LEU A 19 17.01 -20.35 -23.26
CA LEU A 19 18.17 -19.52 -22.94
C LEU A 19 17.73 -18.35 -22.06
N LEU A 20 18.29 -18.22 -20.87
CA LEU A 20 18.16 -17.04 -20.02
C LEU A 20 19.35 -16.11 -20.23
N VAL A 21 19.09 -14.90 -20.66
CA VAL A 21 20.07 -13.84 -20.90
C VAL A 21 19.89 -12.78 -19.83
N ASN A 22 20.74 -12.81 -18.81
CA ASN A 22 20.69 -11.86 -17.71
C ASN A 22 21.63 -10.67 -17.98
N ILE A 23 21.05 -9.48 -18.16
CA ILE A 23 21.72 -8.23 -18.52
C ILE A 23 21.87 -7.34 -17.28
N GLY A 24 23.03 -7.43 -16.63
CA GLY A 24 23.44 -6.56 -15.54
C GLY A 24 24.56 -5.60 -15.98
N SER A 25 25.60 -5.46 -15.13
CA SER A 25 26.81 -4.70 -15.51
C SER A 25 27.48 -5.28 -16.77
N GLY A 26 27.57 -6.61 -16.84
CA GLY A 26 27.83 -7.39 -18.07
C GLY A 26 26.62 -8.26 -18.43
N VAL A 27 26.83 -9.30 -19.23
CA VAL A 27 25.76 -10.21 -19.66
C VAL A 27 26.17 -11.65 -19.43
N SER A 28 25.27 -12.43 -18.81
CA SER A 28 25.42 -13.87 -18.66
C SER A 28 24.33 -14.61 -19.43
N MET A 29 24.71 -15.65 -20.14
CA MET A 29 23.81 -16.48 -20.93
C MET A 29 23.80 -17.89 -20.33
N ILE A 30 22.62 -18.31 -19.88
CA ILE A 30 22.42 -19.53 -19.11
C ILE A 30 21.44 -20.40 -19.89
N LYS A 31 21.87 -21.59 -20.27
CA LYS A 31 20.99 -22.62 -20.81
C LYS A 31 20.28 -23.29 -19.65
N VAL A 32 18.96 -23.40 -19.72
CA VAL A 32 18.15 -24.05 -18.70
C VAL A 32 17.40 -25.21 -19.35
N ASP A 33 17.71 -26.43 -18.92
CA ASP A 33 17.16 -27.68 -19.44
C ASP A 33 16.03 -28.23 -18.56
N GLY A 34 15.88 -27.72 -17.34
CA GLY A 34 14.85 -28.12 -16.37
C GLY A 34 15.13 -27.56 -14.99
N ASP A 35 14.23 -27.85 -14.05
CA ASP A 35 14.41 -27.45 -12.64
C ASP A 35 15.74 -27.96 -12.08
N GLY A 36 16.55 -27.04 -11.55
CA GLY A 36 17.90 -27.33 -11.04
C GLY A 36 18.92 -27.78 -12.10
N LYS A 37 18.56 -27.82 -13.39
CA LYS A 37 19.43 -28.23 -14.50
C LYS A 37 19.71 -27.04 -15.42
N PHE A 38 20.82 -26.37 -15.17
CA PHE A 38 21.23 -25.22 -15.95
C PHE A 38 22.74 -25.11 -16.04
N GLU A 39 23.22 -24.44 -17.08
CA GLU A 39 24.63 -24.21 -17.35
C GLU A 39 24.82 -22.78 -17.87
N ARG A 40 25.80 -22.05 -17.32
CA ARG A 40 26.24 -20.79 -17.92
C ARG A 40 27.05 -21.09 -19.18
N VAL A 41 26.39 -21.05 -20.32
CA VAL A 41 26.98 -21.42 -21.62
C VAL A 41 27.80 -20.31 -22.26
N SER A 42 27.53 -19.04 -21.92
CA SER A 42 28.25 -17.90 -22.49
C SER A 42 28.06 -16.61 -21.68
N GLY A 43 28.61 -15.52 -22.18
CA GLY A 43 28.42 -14.17 -21.69
C GLY A 43 29.22 -13.15 -22.48
N THR A 44 28.92 -11.87 -22.28
CA THR A 44 29.71 -10.75 -22.83
C THR A 44 29.97 -9.72 -21.74
N ASN A 45 31.12 -9.06 -21.79
CA ASN A 45 31.46 -7.94 -20.92
C ASN A 45 30.83 -6.62 -21.41
N VAL A 46 30.12 -6.63 -22.54
CA VAL A 46 29.41 -5.49 -23.11
C VAL A 46 27.94 -5.55 -22.65
N GLY A 47 27.64 -4.86 -21.55
CA GLY A 47 26.31 -4.84 -20.91
C GLY A 47 25.89 -3.46 -20.43
N GLY A 48 25.01 -3.40 -19.42
CA GLY A 48 24.50 -2.13 -18.89
C GLY A 48 25.56 -1.27 -18.21
N GLY A 49 26.59 -1.90 -17.63
CA GLY A 49 27.74 -1.18 -17.08
C GLY A 49 28.58 -0.52 -18.17
N THR A 50 28.69 -1.14 -19.35
CA THR A 50 29.36 -0.57 -20.51
C THR A 50 28.60 0.60 -21.08
N TYR A 51 27.26 0.49 -21.19
CA TYR A 51 26.38 1.60 -21.59
C TYR A 51 26.56 2.79 -20.66
N TRP A 52 26.47 2.54 -19.35
CA TRP A 52 26.62 3.57 -18.34
C TRP A 52 28.01 4.22 -18.38
N GLY A 53 29.06 3.40 -18.38
CA GLY A 53 30.44 3.87 -18.33
C GLY A 53 30.81 4.72 -19.55
N LEU A 54 30.54 4.22 -20.76
CA LEU A 54 30.83 4.96 -21.98
C LEU A 54 29.92 6.17 -22.13
N GLY A 55 28.63 6.05 -21.81
CA GLY A 55 27.70 7.17 -21.86
C GLY A 55 28.14 8.30 -20.94
N ARG A 56 28.46 8.01 -19.68
CA ARG A 56 29.01 9.00 -18.74
C ARG A 56 30.27 9.70 -19.28
N LEU A 57 31.19 8.95 -19.90
CA LEU A 57 32.42 9.54 -20.47
C LEU A 57 32.13 10.45 -21.67
N LEU A 58 31.18 10.07 -22.52
CA LEU A 58 30.90 10.76 -23.79
C LEU A 58 29.88 11.89 -23.66
N THR A 59 28.95 11.83 -22.69
CA THR A 59 27.85 12.81 -22.54
C THR A 59 27.95 13.66 -21.28
N LYS A 60 28.80 13.27 -20.31
CA LYS A 60 28.91 13.87 -18.96
C LYS A 60 27.66 13.73 -18.09
N CYS A 61 26.74 12.81 -18.40
CA CYS A 61 25.59 12.48 -17.55
C CYS A 61 26.01 12.00 -16.16
N LYS A 62 25.15 12.24 -15.17
CA LYS A 62 25.38 11.92 -13.76
C LYS A 62 24.65 10.66 -13.29
N SER A 63 23.60 10.23 -14.00
CA SER A 63 22.89 8.98 -13.70
C SER A 63 22.59 8.14 -14.96
N PHE A 64 22.33 6.85 -14.72
CA PHE A 64 21.90 5.91 -15.76
C PHE A 64 20.57 6.35 -16.40
N ASP A 65 19.63 6.80 -15.57
CA ASP A 65 18.29 7.22 -16.03
C ASP A 65 18.36 8.46 -16.92
N GLU A 66 19.21 9.44 -16.56
CA GLU A 66 19.44 10.64 -17.38
C GLU A 66 20.00 10.28 -18.77
N LEU A 67 20.97 9.34 -18.81
CA LEU A 67 21.55 8.87 -20.06
C LEU A 67 20.48 8.21 -20.94
N LEU A 68 19.58 7.44 -20.34
CA LEU A 68 18.50 6.79 -21.07
C LEU A 68 17.44 7.78 -21.55
N GLU A 69 17.06 8.78 -20.75
CA GLU A 69 16.17 9.87 -21.17
C GLU A 69 16.73 10.65 -22.36
N LEU A 70 18.05 10.84 -22.43
CA LEU A 70 18.70 11.43 -23.60
C LEU A 70 18.54 10.54 -24.84
N SER A 71 18.68 9.22 -24.69
CA SER A 71 18.57 8.28 -25.82
C SER A 71 17.22 8.35 -26.54
N GLN A 72 16.14 8.64 -25.81
CA GLN A 72 14.79 8.77 -26.37
C GLN A 72 14.62 9.95 -27.33
N ARG A 73 15.51 10.94 -27.24
CA ARG A 73 15.50 12.18 -28.04
C ARG A 73 16.61 12.22 -29.09
N GLY A 74 17.35 11.11 -29.23
CA GLY A 74 18.48 11.00 -30.13
C GLY A 74 18.08 10.67 -31.56
N ASP A 75 18.98 10.98 -32.48
CA ASP A 75 18.96 10.50 -33.86
C ASP A 75 20.27 9.79 -34.15
N ASN A 76 20.24 8.46 -34.30
CA ASN A 76 21.46 7.68 -34.51
C ASN A 76 22.07 7.90 -35.91
N ARG A 77 21.32 8.46 -36.87
CA ARG A 77 21.78 8.62 -38.26
C ARG A 77 22.93 9.60 -38.40
N THR A 78 23.16 10.44 -37.39
CA THR A 78 24.26 11.41 -37.33
C THR A 78 25.56 10.80 -36.79
N ILE A 79 25.48 9.62 -36.15
CA ILE A 79 26.61 8.96 -35.45
C ILE A 79 26.96 7.63 -36.12
N ASP A 80 25.96 6.80 -36.40
CA ASP A 80 26.12 5.46 -36.97
C ASP A 80 26.24 5.51 -38.49
N MET A 81 27.14 4.68 -39.04
CA MET A 81 27.19 4.40 -40.46
C MET A 81 26.13 3.34 -40.80
N LEU A 82 25.21 3.66 -41.70
CA LEU A 82 24.15 2.76 -42.17
C LEU A 82 24.55 2.11 -43.49
N VAL A 83 23.89 1.01 -43.86
CA VAL A 83 24.07 0.33 -45.15
C VAL A 83 23.81 1.29 -46.32
N GLY A 84 22.79 2.14 -46.21
CA GLY A 84 22.49 3.16 -47.22
C GLY A 84 23.64 4.16 -47.42
N ASP A 85 24.41 4.48 -46.37
CA ASP A 85 25.55 5.39 -46.50
C ASP A 85 26.70 4.77 -47.33
N ILE A 86 26.80 3.44 -47.35
CA ILE A 86 27.82 2.70 -48.12
C ILE A 86 27.37 2.44 -49.56
N TYR A 87 26.07 2.16 -49.75
CA TYR A 87 25.51 1.73 -51.04
C TYR A 87 24.65 2.80 -51.75
N GLY A 88 24.84 4.08 -51.40
CA GLY A 88 24.24 5.20 -52.13
C GLY A 88 22.73 5.36 -51.92
N GLY A 89 22.25 5.11 -50.70
CA GLY A 89 20.85 5.23 -50.29
C GLY A 89 19.97 4.02 -50.62
N MET A 90 20.54 2.98 -51.21
CA MET A 90 19.81 1.76 -51.60
C MET A 90 19.93 0.65 -50.56
N ASP A 91 18.91 -0.21 -50.51
CA ASP A 91 18.98 -1.49 -49.83
C ASP A 91 20.04 -2.39 -50.49
N TYR A 92 20.70 -3.21 -49.69
CA TYR A 92 21.59 -4.24 -50.21
C TYR A 92 20.85 -5.59 -50.33
N SER A 93 19.94 -5.64 -51.31
CA SER A 93 18.96 -6.72 -51.48
C SER A 93 19.58 -8.11 -51.69
N LYS A 94 20.83 -8.19 -52.18
CA LYS A 94 21.53 -9.48 -52.41
C LYS A 94 21.69 -10.33 -51.14
N ILE A 95 21.79 -9.68 -49.98
CA ILE A 95 21.91 -10.36 -48.68
C ILE A 95 20.85 -9.90 -47.68
N GLY A 96 19.82 -9.18 -48.14
CA GLY A 96 18.65 -8.80 -47.34
C GLY A 96 18.89 -7.69 -46.31
N LEU A 97 19.84 -6.78 -46.54
CA LEU A 97 20.06 -5.64 -45.64
C LEU A 97 19.31 -4.39 -46.12
N SER A 98 18.53 -3.76 -45.25
CA SER A 98 17.89 -2.48 -45.56
C SER A 98 18.89 -1.32 -45.48
N ALA A 99 18.63 -0.23 -46.21
CA ALA A 99 19.41 0.99 -46.19
C ALA A 99 19.50 1.62 -44.78
N SER A 100 18.49 1.37 -43.93
CA SER A 100 18.41 1.84 -42.55
C SER A 100 19.17 0.96 -41.53
N THR A 101 19.70 -0.20 -41.95
CA THR A 101 20.44 -1.11 -41.09
C THR A 101 21.79 -0.49 -40.70
N ILE A 102 22.17 -0.55 -39.42
CA ILE A 102 23.49 -0.09 -38.97
C ILE A 102 24.56 -1.04 -39.53
N ALA A 103 25.48 -0.49 -40.33
CA ALA A 103 26.63 -1.20 -40.85
C ALA A 103 27.85 -1.08 -39.91
N SER A 104 28.05 0.10 -39.32
CA SER A 104 29.11 0.35 -38.34
C SER A 104 28.66 1.37 -37.29
N SER A 105 28.51 0.91 -36.04
CA SER A 105 28.17 1.79 -34.91
C SER A 105 29.25 2.84 -34.70
N PHE A 106 28.85 4.10 -34.51
CA PHE A 106 29.76 5.26 -34.46
C PHE A 106 30.60 5.49 -35.73
N GLY A 107 30.34 4.79 -36.84
CA GLY A 107 31.21 4.83 -38.01
C GLY A 107 31.29 6.19 -38.73
N LYS A 108 30.29 7.07 -38.61
CA LYS A 108 30.32 8.41 -39.23
C LYS A 108 31.29 9.34 -38.53
N THR A 109 31.53 9.12 -37.25
CA THR A 109 32.45 9.93 -36.44
C THR A 109 33.89 9.92 -36.94
N ILE A 110 34.27 8.93 -37.75
CA ILE A 110 35.62 8.80 -38.33
C ILE A 110 35.80 9.69 -39.56
N SER A 111 34.71 9.91 -40.31
CA SER A 111 34.77 10.59 -41.62
C SER A 111 34.54 12.10 -41.52
N GLU A 112 33.97 12.56 -40.41
CA GLU A 112 33.65 13.95 -40.14
C GLU A 112 34.74 14.61 -39.30
N LYS A 113 35.22 15.80 -39.71
CA LYS A 113 36.16 16.62 -38.91
C LYS A 113 35.41 17.35 -37.79
N LYS A 114 34.75 16.61 -36.91
CA LYS A 114 33.98 17.12 -35.78
C LYS A 114 34.62 16.69 -34.47
N GLU A 115 34.61 17.59 -33.49
CA GLU A 115 35.01 17.31 -32.12
C GLU A 115 33.84 16.73 -31.34
N LEU A 116 34.10 16.11 -30.17
CA LEU A 116 33.04 15.52 -29.32
C LEU A 116 31.93 16.53 -28.98
N THR A 117 32.28 17.82 -28.82
CA THR A 117 31.34 18.91 -28.52
C THR A 117 30.36 19.22 -29.65
N ASP A 118 30.66 18.80 -30.87
CA ASP A 118 29.81 19.04 -32.04
C ASP A 118 28.69 18.00 -32.16
N TYR A 119 28.79 16.91 -31.39
CA TYR A 119 27.77 15.86 -31.35
C TYR A 119 26.81 16.07 -30.21
N ARG A 120 25.52 15.83 -30.49
CA ARG A 120 24.47 15.90 -29.49
C ARG A 120 24.59 14.71 -28.52
N PRO A 121 24.59 14.95 -27.19
CA PRO A 121 24.58 13.88 -26.19
C PRO A 121 23.44 12.86 -26.39
N GLU A 122 22.29 13.30 -26.88
CA GLU A 122 21.15 12.46 -27.22
C GLU A 122 21.47 11.44 -28.32
N ASP A 123 22.13 11.89 -29.40
CA ASP A 123 22.48 11.05 -30.56
C ASP A 123 23.54 10.02 -30.17
N ILE A 124 24.53 10.43 -29.37
CA ILE A 124 25.56 9.55 -28.79
C ILE A 124 24.90 8.48 -27.92
N SER A 125 24.02 8.90 -27.00
CA SER A 125 23.36 7.98 -26.06
C SER A 125 22.51 6.94 -26.81
N LEU A 126 21.75 7.37 -27.81
CA LEU A 126 20.93 6.47 -28.62
C LEU A 126 21.78 5.46 -29.41
N SER A 127 22.85 5.92 -30.04
CA SER A 127 23.74 5.07 -30.83
C SER A 127 24.45 4.04 -29.94
N LEU A 128 24.85 4.45 -28.73
CA LEU A 128 25.43 3.57 -27.74
C LEU A 128 24.43 2.50 -27.26
N LEU A 129 23.19 2.90 -26.98
CA LEU A 129 22.11 1.99 -26.57
C LEU A 129 21.83 0.94 -27.65
N ARG A 130 21.75 1.38 -28.92
CA ARG A 130 21.53 0.49 -30.07
C ARG A 130 22.69 -0.48 -30.28
N MET A 131 23.93 0.00 -30.25
CA MET A 131 25.12 -0.82 -30.42
C MET A 131 25.15 -1.97 -29.39
N ILE A 132 24.92 -1.64 -28.11
CA ILE A 132 24.94 -2.64 -27.03
C ILE A 132 23.76 -3.60 -27.16
N SER A 133 22.54 -3.09 -27.39
CA SER A 133 21.34 -3.92 -27.53
C SER A 133 21.42 -4.88 -28.72
N TYR A 134 21.92 -4.43 -29.88
CA TYR A 134 22.12 -5.26 -31.06
C TYR A 134 23.18 -6.34 -30.82
N ASN A 135 24.28 -5.98 -30.17
CA ASN A 135 25.32 -6.96 -29.83
C ASN A 135 24.78 -8.04 -28.89
N ILE A 136 24.03 -7.65 -27.85
CA ILE A 136 23.38 -8.58 -26.93
C ILE A 136 22.42 -9.50 -27.68
N GLY A 137 21.53 -8.94 -28.51
CA GLY A 137 20.55 -9.71 -29.28
C GLY A 137 21.21 -10.71 -30.23
N GLN A 138 22.24 -10.29 -30.96
CA GLN A 138 22.99 -11.15 -31.88
C GLN A 138 23.69 -12.31 -31.14
N ILE A 139 24.46 -12.01 -30.09
CA ILE A 139 25.18 -13.05 -29.34
C ILE A 139 24.18 -14.02 -28.68
N SER A 140 23.05 -13.52 -28.19
CA SER A 140 21.99 -14.35 -27.59
C SER A 140 21.41 -15.31 -28.62
N TYR A 141 21.10 -14.84 -29.82
CA TYR A 141 20.62 -15.68 -30.90
C TYR A 141 21.66 -16.71 -31.34
N LEU A 142 22.93 -16.34 -31.48
CA LEU A 142 23.99 -17.30 -31.84
C LEU A 142 24.14 -18.42 -30.81
N ASN A 143 23.99 -18.11 -29.52
CA ASN A 143 23.98 -19.13 -28.46
C ASN A 143 22.72 -19.99 -28.53
N ALA A 144 21.55 -19.39 -28.73
CA ALA A 144 20.31 -20.13 -28.89
C ALA A 144 20.39 -21.11 -30.09
N LEU A 145 20.90 -20.64 -31.23
CA LEU A 145 21.13 -21.44 -32.43
C LEU A 145 22.08 -22.61 -32.17
N ARG A 146 23.22 -22.35 -31.49
CA ARG A 146 24.21 -23.39 -31.12
C ARG A 146 23.58 -24.53 -30.32
N PHE A 147 22.65 -24.21 -29.43
CA PHE A 147 22.00 -25.18 -28.55
C PHE A 147 20.61 -25.63 -29.03
N GLY A 148 20.18 -25.24 -30.24
CA GLY A 148 18.87 -25.59 -30.79
C GLY A 148 17.69 -25.02 -29.99
N LEU A 149 17.89 -23.91 -29.29
CA LEU A 149 16.89 -23.30 -28.40
C LEU A 149 16.01 -22.33 -29.20
N LYS A 150 14.69 -22.53 -29.13
CA LYS A 150 13.72 -21.64 -29.79
C LYS A 150 13.33 -20.44 -28.93
N ARG A 151 13.58 -20.53 -27.62
CA ARG A 151 13.13 -19.56 -26.61
C ARG A 151 14.29 -18.86 -25.95
N ILE A 152 14.26 -17.53 -26.00
CA ILE A 152 15.27 -16.66 -25.38
C ILE A 152 14.55 -15.70 -24.44
N PHE A 153 14.79 -15.85 -23.14
CA PHE A 153 14.30 -14.94 -22.11
C PHE A 153 15.39 -13.94 -21.75
N PHE A 154 15.04 -12.66 -21.80
CA PHE A 154 15.89 -11.57 -21.36
C PHE A 154 15.45 -11.09 -19.96
N GLY A 155 16.43 -10.95 -19.08
CA GLY A 155 16.27 -10.46 -17.71
C GLY A 155 17.36 -9.45 -17.35
N GLY A 156 17.34 -8.94 -16.12
CA GLY A 156 18.31 -7.99 -15.60
C GLY A 156 17.87 -6.54 -15.64
N PHE A 157 18.53 -5.68 -14.85
CA PHE A 157 18.08 -4.31 -14.60
C PHE A 157 18.24 -3.36 -15.78
N PHE A 158 19.09 -3.71 -16.76
CA PHE A 158 19.33 -2.88 -17.95
C PHE A 158 18.07 -2.66 -18.80
N ILE A 159 17.15 -3.62 -18.77
CA ILE A 159 15.90 -3.57 -19.56
C ILE A 159 14.71 -3.02 -18.75
N ARG A 160 14.89 -2.67 -17.48
CA ARG A 160 13.83 -2.37 -16.49
C ARG A 160 12.80 -1.37 -17.02
N GLY A 161 11.65 -1.85 -17.49
CA GLY A 161 10.57 -0.98 -17.99
C GLY A 161 10.90 -0.16 -19.24
N HIS A 162 12.05 -0.41 -19.88
CA HIS A 162 12.54 0.38 -21.01
C HIS A 162 12.13 -0.26 -22.34
N ALA A 163 10.92 0.05 -22.80
CA ALA A 163 10.32 -0.52 -24.00
C ALA A 163 11.20 -0.38 -25.25
N TYR A 164 11.95 0.72 -25.37
CA TYR A 164 12.86 0.96 -26.48
C TYR A 164 14.01 -0.07 -26.53
N THR A 165 14.61 -0.37 -25.39
CA THR A 165 15.68 -1.37 -25.26
C THR A 165 15.15 -2.76 -25.61
N MET A 166 13.95 -3.10 -25.13
CA MET A 166 13.27 -4.36 -25.44
C MET A 166 12.97 -4.49 -26.94
N ASP A 167 12.46 -3.44 -27.59
CA ASP A 167 12.18 -3.43 -29.04
C ASP A 167 13.47 -3.58 -29.85
N THR A 168 14.54 -2.90 -29.44
CA THR A 168 15.85 -2.97 -30.09
C THR A 168 16.46 -4.38 -30.02
N ILE A 169 16.40 -5.03 -28.86
CA ILE A 169 16.83 -6.42 -28.68
C ILE A 169 15.95 -7.37 -29.52
N SER A 170 14.62 -7.17 -29.50
CA SER A 170 13.67 -7.98 -30.26
C SER A 170 13.92 -7.88 -31.75
N PHE A 171 14.14 -6.67 -32.26
CA PHE A 171 14.49 -6.43 -33.65
C PHE A 171 15.77 -7.18 -34.03
N ALA A 172 16.83 -7.10 -33.21
CA ALA A 172 18.07 -7.79 -33.47
C ALA A 172 17.90 -9.32 -33.51
N VAL A 173 17.19 -9.90 -32.53
CA VAL A 173 16.92 -11.34 -32.50
C VAL A 173 16.09 -11.77 -33.72
N HIS A 174 15.03 -11.04 -34.04
CA HIS A 174 14.17 -11.32 -35.20
C HIS A 174 14.94 -11.23 -36.52
N PHE A 175 15.76 -10.19 -36.68
CA PHE A 175 16.58 -9.94 -37.85
C PHE A 175 17.59 -11.08 -38.10
N TRP A 176 18.39 -11.44 -37.09
CA TRP A 176 19.40 -12.49 -37.23
C TRP A 176 18.81 -13.90 -37.33
N SER A 177 17.64 -14.13 -36.74
CA SER A 177 16.92 -15.40 -36.83
C SER A 177 16.01 -15.54 -38.03
N LYS A 178 15.80 -14.47 -38.82
CA LYS A 178 14.78 -14.43 -39.89
C LYS A 178 13.38 -14.82 -39.38
N GLY A 179 13.10 -14.50 -38.12
CA GLY A 179 11.84 -14.84 -37.45
C GLY A 179 11.77 -16.24 -36.84
N GLU A 180 12.82 -17.06 -36.90
CA GLU A 180 12.84 -18.39 -36.29
C GLU A 180 12.97 -18.37 -34.76
N ALA A 181 13.44 -17.26 -34.18
CA ALA A 181 13.58 -17.09 -32.74
C ALA A 181 12.84 -15.84 -32.26
N GLN A 182 12.26 -15.94 -31.06
CA GLN A 182 11.52 -14.86 -30.42
C GLN A 182 12.23 -14.41 -29.14
N ALA A 183 12.40 -13.09 -28.99
CA ALA A 183 12.84 -12.48 -27.74
C ALA A 183 11.65 -12.36 -26.79
N MET A 184 11.80 -12.85 -25.57
CA MET A 184 10.81 -12.74 -24.50
C MET A 184 11.43 -12.01 -23.30
N PHE A 185 10.62 -11.27 -22.57
CA PHE A 185 11.06 -10.46 -21.43
C PHE A 185 10.27 -10.83 -20.18
N LEU A 186 10.92 -10.72 -19.03
CA LEU A 186 10.35 -11.13 -17.75
C LEU A 186 9.81 -9.93 -17.00
N ARG A 187 8.56 -9.99 -16.54
CA ARG A 187 7.92 -8.89 -15.78
C ARG A 187 8.75 -8.42 -14.57
N HIS A 188 9.42 -9.37 -13.90
CA HIS A 188 10.29 -9.12 -12.75
C HIS A 188 11.78 -9.30 -13.09
N GLU A 189 12.17 -8.89 -14.30
CA GLU A 189 13.51 -9.01 -14.88
C GLU A 189 14.67 -8.68 -13.93
N GLY A 190 14.54 -7.63 -13.11
CA GLY A 190 15.58 -7.19 -12.18
C GLY A 190 15.71 -7.98 -10.88
N PHE A 191 14.73 -8.83 -10.55
CA PHE A 191 14.58 -9.39 -9.21
C PHE A 191 14.76 -10.91 -9.13
N LEU A 192 14.98 -11.59 -10.25
CA LEU A 192 15.11 -13.06 -10.30
C LEU A 192 16.14 -13.59 -9.31
N GLY A 193 17.28 -12.91 -9.16
CA GLY A 193 18.32 -13.32 -8.21
C GLY A 193 17.89 -13.15 -6.76
N ALA A 194 17.23 -12.05 -6.42
CA ALA A 194 16.72 -11.80 -5.08
C ALA A 194 15.57 -12.76 -4.72
N LEU A 195 14.65 -13.00 -5.67
CA LEU A 195 13.57 -13.97 -5.51
C LEU A 195 14.12 -15.39 -5.38
N GLY A 196 15.09 -15.78 -6.21
CA GLY A 196 15.74 -17.08 -6.11
C GLY A 196 16.45 -17.27 -4.77
N ALA A 197 17.12 -16.23 -4.25
CA ALA A 197 17.73 -16.25 -2.92
C ALA A 197 16.68 -16.38 -1.81
N PHE A 198 15.59 -15.60 -1.90
CA PHE A 198 14.47 -15.66 -0.98
C PHE A 198 13.82 -17.05 -0.97
N MET A 199 13.51 -17.62 -2.13
CA MET A 199 12.93 -18.97 -2.28
C MET A 199 13.90 -20.09 -1.88
N SER A 200 15.19 -19.78 -1.69
CA SER A 200 16.18 -20.75 -1.23
C SER A 200 16.32 -20.77 0.30
N TYR A 201 15.39 -20.17 1.06
CA TYR A 201 15.44 -20.08 2.52
C TYR A 201 15.62 -21.43 3.23
N GLU A 202 14.99 -22.51 2.73
CA GLU A 202 15.16 -23.89 3.24
C GLU A 202 16.62 -24.37 3.14
N LYS A 203 17.38 -23.91 2.13
CA LYS A 203 18.80 -24.26 1.96
C LYS A 203 19.72 -23.47 2.90
N HIS A 204 19.18 -22.48 3.61
CA HIS A 204 19.90 -21.58 4.49
C HIS A 204 19.55 -21.76 5.98
N GLY A 205 18.77 -22.77 6.36
CA GLY A 205 18.44 -23.08 7.76
C GLY A 205 17.52 -22.05 8.41
N LEU A 206 16.65 -21.41 7.62
CA LEU A 206 15.70 -20.38 8.04
C LEU A 206 14.28 -20.96 8.19
N ASP A 207 14.16 -22.19 8.67
CA ASP A 207 12.91 -22.97 8.66
C ASP A 207 11.80 -22.36 9.54
N ASP A 208 12.17 -21.60 10.59
CA ASP A 208 11.22 -20.93 11.49
C ASP A 208 10.52 -19.70 10.85
N LEU A 209 10.96 -19.23 9.68
CA LEU A 209 10.39 -18.04 9.03
C LEU A 209 9.13 -18.32 8.20
N MET A 210 8.80 -19.60 7.93
CA MET A 210 7.75 -19.97 6.97
C MET A 210 6.78 -21.04 7.49
N VAL A 211 6.22 -20.82 8.68
CA VAL A 211 4.92 -21.45 9.04
C VAL A 211 3.75 -20.83 8.23
N HIS A 212 4.04 -19.88 7.33
CA HIS A 212 3.04 -19.03 6.70
C HIS A 212 2.94 -19.28 5.19
N GLN A 213 1.75 -19.72 4.76
CA GLN A 213 1.42 -20.03 3.37
C GLN A 213 1.61 -18.81 2.46
N LEU A 214 2.44 -18.96 1.42
CA LEU A 214 2.72 -17.94 0.42
C LEU A 214 1.54 -17.80 -0.57
N VAL A 215 1.04 -16.58 -0.77
CA VAL A 215 0.08 -16.24 -1.84
C VAL A 215 0.79 -15.35 -2.86
N GLU A 216 0.87 -15.82 -4.11
CA GLU A 216 1.51 -15.13 -5.24
C GLU A 216 0.65 -13.93 -5.68
N ARG A 217 1.20 -12.70 -5.65
CA ARG A 217 0.47 -11.47 -6.00
C ARG A 217 1.29 -10.55 -6.92
N PHE A 218 0.70 -10.17 -8.07
CA PHE A 218 1.34 -9.41 -9.16
C PHE A 218 1.02 -7.90 -9.11
N PRO A 219 2.00 -6.98 -9.07
CA PRO A 219 1.76 -5.54 -9.17
C PRO A 219 1.84 -5.00 -10.61
N MET A 220 0.84 -4.20 -11.03
CA MET A 220 0.92 -3.39 -12.27
C MET A 220 1.52 -2.02 -11.96
N GLY A 221 2.55 -1.64 -12.73
CA GLY A 221 3.09 -0.28 -12.72
C GLY A 221 2.23 0.66 -13.56
N ALA A 222 2.11 1.91 -13.13
CA ALA A 222 1.47 2.98 -13.90
C ALA A 222 2.25 3.27 -15.20
N PRO A 223 1.56 3.49 -16.34
CA PRO A 223 2.20 3.98 -17.55
C PRO A 223 2.44 5.50 -17.47
N TYR A 224 3.71 5.91 -17.57
CA TYR A 224 4.05 7.24 -18.09
C TYR A 224 3.86 7.22 -19.61
N ILE A 225 2.70 7.64 -20.13
CA ILE A 225 2.57 7.95 -21.57
C ILE A 225 1.78 9.25 -21.78
N GLY A 226 2.36 10.12 -22.62
CA GLY A 226 1.96 11.49 -22.91
C GLY A 226 0.56 11.68 -23.50
N GLY A 227 -0.07 12.77 -23.06
CA GLY A 227 -1.15 13.46 -23.78
C GLY A 227 -0.62 14.79 -24.35
N LYS A 228 -1.16 15.23 -25.50
CA LYS A 228 -0.81 16.52 -26.12
C LYS A 228 -1.24 17.69 -25.23
N ILE A 229 -0.32 18.62 -24.98
CA ILE A 229 -0.60 19.90 -24.32
C ILE A 229 -1.41 20.78 -25.29
N HIS A 230 -2.65 21.10 -24.92
CA HIS A 230 -3.41 22.20 -25.52
C HIS A 230 -3.62 23.29 -24.46
N GLY A 231 -2.96 24.43 -24.65
CA GLY A 231 -3.12 25.64 -23.84
C GLY A 231 -2.10 26.70 -24.27
N PRO A 232 -2.44 28.00 -24.29
CA PRO A 232 -1.49 29.03 -24.70
C PRO A 232 -0.36 29.17 -23.67
N PRO A 233 0.86 29.49 -24.11
CA PRO A 233 1.98 29.71 -23.20
C PRO A 233 1.72 30.99 -22.39
N LEU A 234 1.57 30.85 -21.08
CA LEU A 234 1.54 32.01 -20.18
C LEU A 234 2.99 32.47 -19.97
N GLY A 235 3.40 33.45 -20.77
CA GLY A 235 4.56 34.29 -20.51
C GLY A 235 4.22 35.37 -19.48
N ASN A 236 5.20 35.63 -18.60
CA ASN A 236 5.37 36.79 -17.72
C ASN A 236 4.18 37.27 -16.86
N LEU A 237 4.33 37.13 -15.54
CA LEU A 237 3.81 38.11 -14.60
C LEU A 237 4.80 38.30 -13.42
N ASN A 238 5.78 39.18 -13.63
CA ASN A 238 6.29 40.01 -12.55
C ASN A 238 5.15 40.95 -12.14
N GLU A 239 4.60 40.77 -10.94
CA GLU A 239 4.29 41.83 -9.94
C GLU A 239 3.30 41.34 -8.86
N LYS A 240 3.76 41.44 -7.60
CA LYS A 240 3.04 41.35 -6.30
C LYS A 240 2.58 39.93 -5.90
N ILE A 241 2.95 39.37 -4.74
CA ILE A 241 2.91 39.94 -3.39
C ILE A 241 4.08 39.41 -2.52
N SER A 242 4.69 40.34 -1.78
CA SER A 242 5.76 40.19 -0.80
C SER A 242 5.31 39.44 0.47
N TRP A 243 5.89 38.26 0.74
CA TRP A 243 5.90 37.60 2.07
C TRP A 243 7.20 36.80 2.37
N MET A 244 8.23 36.93 1.52
CA MET A 244 9.43 36.07 1.58
C MET A 244 10.69 36.78 2.13
N GLU A 245 10.68 38.11 2.26
CA GLU A 245 11.82 38.88 2.80
C GLU A 245 11.88 38.92 4.34
N LYS A 246 10.82 38.48 5.03
CA LYS A 246 10.78 38.41 6.51
C LYS A 246 11.14 37.04 7.09
N PHE A 247 11.20 35.98 6.26
CA PHE A 247 11.51 34.63 6.73
C PHE A 247 12.99 34.24 6.58
N VAL A 248 13.75 35.01 5.80
CA VAL A 248 15.17 34.77 5.50
C VAL A 248 16.13 35.31 6.57
N GLN A 249 15.65 35.98 7.62
CA GLN A 249 16.54 36.67 8.57
C GLN A 249 16.69 36.03 9.96
N LYS A 250 16.21 34.79 10.18
CA LYS A 250 16.32 34.13 11.51
C LYS A 250 16.71 32.64 11.53
N GLY A 251 17.19 32.08 10.41
CA GLY A 251 17.57 30.67 10.32
C GLY A 251 19.08 30.38 10.26
N THR A 252 19.92 31.40 10.32
CA THR A 252 21.39 31.25 10.36
C THR A 252 21.87 31.40 11.79
N GLU A 253 22.09 30.27 12.47
CA GLU A 253 23.16 30.01 13.45
C GLU A 253 22.86 28.68 14.15
N ILE A 254 23.63 27.63 13.81
CA ILE A 254 24.29 26.67 14.71
C ILE A 254 25.00 25.63 13.84
N THR A 255 26.30 25.46 14.10
CA THR A 255 27.31 24.78 13.31
C THR A 255 27.76 23.44 13.92
N ALA A 256 27.76 22.38 13.09
CA ALA A 256 28.76 21.28 12.93
C ALA A 256 29.08 20.32 14.12
N PRO A 257 29.76 19.15 13.95
CA PRO A 257 30.41 18.59 12.74
C PRO A 257 30.20 17.08 12.43
N VAL A 258 30.78 16.67 11.29
CA VAL A 258 30.86 15.33 10.66
C VAL A 258 32.20 14.62 10.96
N PRO A 259 32.29 13.28 10.88
CA PRO A 259 33.48 12.62 10.31
C PRO A 259 33.20 11.54 9.23
N MET A 260 34.19 11.32 8.35
CA MET A 260 34.19 10.47 7.14
C MET A 260 34.72 9.02 7.35
N ALA A 261 33.99 8.02 6.79
CA ALA A 261 34.35 6.84 5.94
C ALA A 261 35.56 5.86 6.23
N PRO A 262 35.76 4.72 5.49
CA PRO A 262 35.39 3.30 5.78
C PRO A 262 36.61 2.31 5.58
N PRO A 263 36.57 1.04 5.06
CA PRO A 263 35.67 -0.16 5.09
C PRO A 263 36.38 -1.51 5.49
N GLY A 264 35.69 -2.66 5.56
CA GLY A 264 36.31 -4.00 5.73
C GLY A 264 35.36 -5.21 5.51
N THR A 265 35.90 -6.32 5.01
CA THR A 265 35.29 -7.41 4.20
C THR A 265 34.99 -8.75 4.91
N THR A 266 34.33 -9.68 4.16
CA THR A 266 34.34 -11.19 4.23
C THR A 266 33.64 -11.86 5.43
N GLY A 267 32.97 -13.01 5.40
CA GLY A 267 32.74 -14.13 4.45
C GLY A 267 31.82 -15.16 5.15
N LEU A 268 30.97 -15.92 4.43
CA LEU A 268 31.12 -17.35 4.05
C LEU A 268 30.67 -18.43 5.09
N GLY A 269 29.67 -19.24 4.71
CA GLY A 269 29.39 -20.62 5.20
C GLY A 269 28.30 -20.77 6.28
N GLY A 270 27.37 -21.73 6.27
CA GLY A 270 27.09 -22.89 5.42
C GLY A 270 25.96 -23.77 6.00
N PHE A 271 25.30 -24.54 5.11
CA PHE A 271 24.68 -25.89 5.24
C PHE A 271 23.74 -26.25 6.43
N GLU A 272 22.46 -26.56 6.17
CA GLU A 272 21.88 -27.93 6.06
C GLU A 272 20.33 -27.90 5.95
N VAL A 273 19.78 -28.93 5.28
CA VAL A 273 18.37 -29.21 4.87
C VAL A 273 18.03 -30.57 5.52
N PRO A 274 16.82 -30.91 6.08
CA PRO A 274 15.74 -31.44 5.22
C PRO A 274 14.27 -31.51 5.71
N SER A 275 13.39 -31.55 4.70
CA SER A 275 12.27 -32.51 4.55
C SER A 275 10.96 -32.28 5.33
N SER A 276 9.86 -31.92 4.64
CA SER A 276 8.92 -32.92 4.06
C SER A 276 7.57 -32.34 3.57
N LYS A 277 7.22 -32.71 2.34
CA LYS A 277 5.90 -33.15 1.82
C LYS A 277 4.61 -32.50 2.36
N GLY A 278 3.81 -31.91 1.45
CA GLY A 278 2.36 -31.90 1.64
C GLY A 278 1.52 -31.03 0.68
N CYS A 279 1.08 -31.64 -0.43
CA CYS A 279 -0.22 -31.46 -1.10
C CYS A 279 -0.86 -30.07 -1.29
N THR A 280 -0.91 -29.66 -2.57
CA THR A 280 -2.11 -29.18 -3.32
C THR A 280 -3.26 -28.56 -2.53
N LEU A 281 -3.59 -27.30 -2.83
CA LEU A 281 -4.95 -26.77 -3.05
C LEU A 281 -4.87 -25.35 -3.64
N ARG A 282 -5.39 -25.16 -4.86
CA ARG A 282 -5.65 -23.84 -5.48
C ARG A 282 -6.77 -23.12 -4.70
N SER A 283 -6.65 -21.80 -4.52
CA SER A 283 -7.69 -20.94 -3.94
C SER A 283 -7.66 -19.54 -4.56
N ASP A 284 -8.85 -19.04 -4.88
CA ASP A 284 -9.20 -17.84 -5.67
C ASP A 284 -8.93 -16.49 -4.97
N ALA A 285 -7.67 -16.07 -4.84
CA ALA A 285 -7.34 -14.81 -4.16
C ALA A 285 -6.40 -13.91 -4.98
N SER A 286 -6.90 -13.26 -6.03
CA SER A 286 -6.19 -12.16 -6.70
C SER A 286 -6.87 -10.83 -6.37
N ALA A 287 -6.39 -10.16 -5.31
CA ALA A 287 -6.68 -8.76 -5.03
C ALA A 287 -5.73 -7.84 -5.81
N LEU A 288 -6.19 -6.61 -6.02
CA LEU A 288 -5.55 -5.52 -6.73
C LEU A 288 -4.18 -5.19 -6.12
N ASN A 289 -3.09 -5.40 -6.89
CA ASN A 289 -1.75 -5.04 -6.42
C ASN A 289 -1.16 -3.96 -7.32
N VAL A 290 -0.69 -2.88 -6.70
CA VAL A 290 0.05 -1.80 -7.35
C VAL A 290 1.42 -1.67 -6.68
N GLY A 291 2.46 -1.57 -7.51
CA GLY A 291 3.63 -0.75 -7.20
C GLY A 291 4.75 -1.24 -6.26
N VAL A 292 4.55 -2.02 -5.18
CA VAL A 292 5.64 -2.32 -4.23
C VAL A 292 5.58 -3.74 -3.64
N LEU A 293 6.74 -4.41 -3.51
CA LEU A 293 6.94 -5.57 -2.63
C LEU A 293 6.87 -5.07 -1.17
N HIS A 294 5.67 -4.94 -0.61
CA HIS A 294 5.54 -4.82 0.84
C HIS A 294 5.75 -6.19 1.48
N LEU A 295 6.57 -6.21 2.52
CA LEU A 295 6.54 -7.28 3.52
C LEU A 295 5.13 -7.23 4.12
N VAL A 296 4.29 -8.19 3.75
CA VAL A 296 2.99 -8.33 4.40
C VAL A 296 3.25 -9.12 5.69
N PRO A 297 2.83 -8.63 6.87
CA PRO A 297 2.76 -9.50 8.04
C PRO A 297 1.95 -10.74 7.69
N THR A 298 2.21 -11.83 8.37
CA THR A 298 1.57 -13.11 8.11
C THR A 298 0.06 -12.94 8.26
N LEU A 299 -0.64 -12.91 7.12
CA LEU A 299 -2.08 -12.69 7.10
C LEU A 299 -2.78 -14.02 7.33
N GLU A 300 -3.60 -14.05 8.38
CA GLU A 300 -4.43 -15.18 8.74
C GLU A 300 -5.91 -14.86 8.48
N VAL A 301 -6.71 -15.92 8.32
CA VAL A 301 -8.16 -15.80 8.30
C VAL A 301 -8.64 -15.57 9.72
N PHE A 302 -9.47 -14.56 9.93
CA PHE A 302 -10.01 -14.24 11.25
C PHE A 302 -10.80 -15.42 11.84
N PRO A 303 -10.39 -15.99 13.00
CA PRO A 303 -10.90 -17.28 13.48
C PRO A 303 -12.41 -17.32 13.77
N GLN A 304 -13.00 -16.18 14.12
CA GLN A 304 -14.42 -16.08 14.47
C GLN A 304 -15.33 -15.93 13.24
N LEU A 305 -14.82 -15.88 12.01
CA LEU A 305 -15.68 -15.95 10.82
C LEU A 305 -16.44 -17.29 10.79
N ALA A 306 -17.77 -17.23 10.65
CA ALA A 306 -18.62 -18.41 10.64
C ALA A 306 -18.35 -19.32 9.43
N ASP A 307 -18.25 -18.72 8.24
CA ASP A 307 -17.87 -19.41 7.00
C ASP A 307 -16.87 -18.56 6.21
N PRO A 308 -15.55 -18.80 6.38
CA PRO A 308 -14.53 -18.06 5.64
C PRO A 308 -14.60 -18.22 4.12
N LYS A 309 -15.19 -19.31 3.60
CA LYS A 309 -15.26 -19.55 2.15
C LYS A 309 -16.36 -18.74 1.49
N MET A 310 -17.46 -18.52 2.20
CA MET A 310 -18.61 -17.75 1.73
C MET A 310 -18.56 -16.28 2.16
N TYR A 311 -17.54 -15.89 2.93
CA TYR A 311 -17.38 -14.52 3.41
C TYR A 311 -16.99 -13.57 2.26
N GLU A 312 -17.83 -12.56 2.06
CA GLU A 312 -17.57 -11.41 1.20
C GLU A 312 -17.51 -10.16 2.10
N PRO A 313 -16.34 -9.48 2.20
CA PRO A 313 -16.24 -8.27 3.00
C PRO A 313 -17.11 -7.16 2.43
N ASN A 314 -17.15 -6.97 1.11
CA ASN A 314 -17.72 -5.78 0.48
C ASN A 314 -19.25 -5.79 0.48
N THR A 315 -19.86 -4.66 0.81
CA THR A 315 -21.32 -4.47 0.65
C THR A 315 -21.73 -3.86 -0.67
N ILE A 316 -20.81 -3.17 -1.34
CA ILE A 316 -21.00 -2.57 -2.66
C ILE A 316 -20.17 -3.35 -3.68
N ASP A 317 -20.82 -3.73 -4.77
CA ASP A 317 -20.19 -4.36 -5.93
C ASP A 317 -19.81 -3.29 -6.95
N LEU A 318 -18.51 -2.99 -7.10
CA LEU A 318 -18.03 -2.00 -8.07
C LEU A 318 -17.93 -2.57 -9.50
N SER A 319 -18.37 -3.81 -9.74
CA SER A 319 -18.64 -4.26 -11.11
C SER A 319 -19.88 -3.59 -11.71
N ASP A 320 -20.77 -3.04 -10.88
CA ASP A 320 -21.85 -2.15 -11.32
C ASP A 320 -21.24 -0.79 -11.72
N HIS A 321 -21.35 -0.47 -13.02
CA HIS A 321 -20.80 0.77 -13.58
C HIS A 321 -21.35 2.03 -12.91
N ASN A 322 -22.61 2.02 -12.46
CA ASN A 322 -23.20 3.18 -11.77
C ASN A 322 -22.56 3.39 -10.40
N GLU A 323 -22.18 2.31 -9.71
CA GLU A 323 -21.47 2.40 -8.43
C GLU A 323 -20.02 2.81 -8.64
N LEU A 324 -19.37 2.21 -9.64
CA LEU A 324 -18.01 2.57 -10.02
C LEU A 324 -17.89 4.08 -10.29
N GLU A 325 -18.73 4.61 -11.17
CA GLU A 325 -18.72 6.03 -11.54
C GLU A 325 -18.97 6.94 -10.33
N TYR A 326 -19.92 6.57 -9.47
CA TYR A 326 -20.21 7.33 -8.26
C TYR A 326 -19.02 7.40 -7.29
N TRP A 327 -18.46 6.25 -6.92
CA TRP A 327 -17.36 6.19 -5.95
C TRP A 327 -16.08 6.82 -6.49
N PHE A 328 -15.84 6.73 -7.80
CA PHE A 328 -14.71 7.37 -8.45
C PHE A 328 -14.87 8.90 -8.48
N THR A 329 -16.09 9.38 -8.70
CA THR A 329 -16.41 10.80 -8.64
C THR A 329 -16.17 11.33 -7.22
N VAL A 330 -16.67 10.64 -6.20
CA VAL A 330 -16.45 11.00 -4.78
C VAL A 330 -14.95 11.08 -4.44
N LEU A 331 -14.14 10.13 -4.88
CA LEU A 331 -12.69 10.16 -4.64
C LEU A 331 -11.98 11.26 -5.42
N SER A 332 -12.41 11.53 -6.65
CA SER A 332 -11.84 12.59 -7.48
C SER A 332 -12.15 13.98 -6.92
N GLU A 333 -13.37 14.20 -6.44
CA GLU A 333 -13.80 15.47 -5.83
C GLU A 333 -13.05 15.77 -4.52
N HIS A 334 -12.69 14.75 -3.74
CA HIS A 334 -11.95 14.92 -2.49
C HIS A 334 -10.42 14.93 -2.66
N LEU A 335 -9.91 14.68 -3.87
CA LEU A 335 -8.47 14.52 -4.09
C LEU A 335 -7.67 15.79 -3.73
N SER A 336 -8.18 16.97 -4.04
CA SER A 336 -7.47 18.23 -3.73
C SER A 336 -7.32 18.46 -2.22
N ASP A 337 -8.38 18.20 -1.45
CA ASP A 337 -8.36 18.31 0.01
C ASP A 337 -7.40 17.30 0.64
N LEU A 338 -7.35 16.08 0.10
CA LEU A 338 -6.39 15.07 0.53
C LEU A 338 -4.94 15.49 0.26
N VAL A 339 -4.67 16.08 -0.90
CA VAL A 339 -3.35 16.62 -1.24
C VAL A 339 -2.96 17.73 -0.26
N ASP A 340 -3.88 18.65 0.03
CA ASP A 340 -3.64 19.75 0.97
C ASP A 340 -3.29 19.22 2.37
N LYS A 341 -4.02 18.21 2.86
CA LYS A 341 -3.73 17.54 4.14
C LYS A 341 -2.37 16.84 4.12
N ALA A 342 -2.08 16.06 3.08
CA ALA A 342 -0.80 15.36 2.93
C ALA A 342 0.38 16.34 2.91
N VAL A 343 0.27 17.42 2.15
CA VAL A 343 1.29 18.48 2.08
C VAL A 343 1.46 19.18 3.44
N ALA A 344 0.36 19.49 4.13
CA ALA A 344 0.39 20.12 5.44
C ALA A 344 1.03 19.22 6.52
N SER A 345 0.82 17.90 6.44
CA SER A 345 1.43 16.92 7.37
C SER A 345 2.97 16.94 7.33
N GLU A 346 3.54 17.31 6.18
CA GLU A 346 4.99 17.40 5.94
C GLU A 346 5.52 18.85 6.00
N GLY A 347 4.79 19.73 6.70
CA GLY A 347 5.19 21.12 6.93
C GLY A 347 5.01 22.07 5.74
N GLY A 348 4.32 21.65 4.67
CA GLY A 348 3.99 22.52 3.54
C GLY A 348 5.18 22.94 2.68
N THR A 349 6.27 22.17 2.71
CA THR A 349 7.50 22.45 1.94
C THR A 349 7.25 22.38 0.43
N ASP A 350 8.11 23.02 -0.36
CA ASP A 350 8.03 22.94 -1.83
C ASP A 350 8.26 21.52 -2.35
N ASP A 351 9.02 20.71 -1.59
CA ASP A 351 9.14 19.28 -1.87
C ASP A 351 7.83 18.53 -1.65
N ALA A 352 7.19 18.73 -0.49
CA ALA A 352 5.89 18.13 -0.18
C ALA A 352 4.84 18.52 -1.23
N LYS A 353 4.77 19.79 -1.64
CA LYS A 353 3.85 20.22 -2.71
C LYS A 353 4.09 19.48 -4.03
N ARG A 354 5.35 19.34 -4.44
CA ARG A 354 5.72 18.61 -5.67
C ARG A 354 5.34 17.13 -5.59
N ARG A 355 5.56 16.48 -4.44
CA ARG A 355 5.15 15.10 -4.18
C ARG A 355 3.61 14.98 -4.17
N GLY A 356 2.91 15.94 -3.58
CA GLY A 356 1.44 16.01 -3.58
C GLY A 356 0.86 16.11 -5.00
N ASP A 357 1.42 16.98 -5.83
CA ASP A 357 1.03 17.08 -7.24
C ASP A 357 1.31 15.80 -8.03
N ALA A 358 2.42 15.12 -7.73
CA ALA A 358 2.77 13.84 -8.36
C ALA A 358 1.82 12.71 -7.93
N PHE A 359 1.50 12.64 -6.64
CA PHE A 359 0.48 11.76 -6.09
C PHE A 359 -0.88 12.00 -6.77
N ALA A 360 -1.34 13.23 -6.87
CA ALA A 360 -2.63 13.56 -7.49
C ALA A 360 -2.70 13.09 -8.94
N ARG A 361 -1.64 13.31 -9.72
CA ARG A 361 -1.55 12.83 -11.11
C ARG A 361 -1.56 11.31 -11.19
N ALA A 362 -0.76 10.64 -10.36
CA ALA A 362 -0.66 9.17 -10.37
C ALA A 362 -1.98 8.52 -9.96
N PHE A 363 -2.58 8.96 -8.85
CA PHE A 363 -3.85 8.45 -8.37
C PHE A 363 -4.97 8.67 -9.39
N SER A 364 -5.04 9.87 -10.00
CA SER A 364 -6.00 10.15 -11.08
C SER A 364 -5.81 9.22 -12.29
N ALA A 365 -4.58 8.90 -12.66
CA ALA A 365 -4.29 7.96 -13.74
C ALA A 365 -4.71 6.52 -13.38
N HIS A 366 -4.53 6.11 -12.11
CA HIS A 366 -5.01 4.82 -11.63
C HIS A 366 -6.54 4.73 -11.68
N LEU A 367 -7.24 5.79 -11.26
CA LEU A 367 -8.69 5.88 -11.37
C LEU A 367 -9.13 5.83 -12.84
N ALA A 368 -8.53 6.62 -13.74
CA ALA A 368 -8.87 6.59 -15.16
C ALA A 368 -8.74 5.18 -15.76
N ARG A 369 -7.64 4.47 -15.47
CA ARG A 369 -7.45 3.09 -15.96
C ARG A 369 -8.46 2.11 -15.37
N LEU A 370 -8.83 2.25 -14.10
CA LEU A 370 -9.86 1.40 -13.48
C LEU A 370 -11.27 1.69 -14.01
N MET A 371 -11.55 2.90 -14.49
CA MET A 371 -12.80 3.19 -15.19
C MET A 371 -12.86 2.51 -16.56
N GLU A 372 -11.74 2.48 -17.29
CA GLU A 372 -11.65 1.82 -18.59
C GLU A 372 -11.68 0.29 -18.47
N GLU A 373 -10.97 -0.27 -17.49
CA GLU A 373 -10.87 -1.71 -17.25
C GLU A 373 -11.15 -2.05 -15.77
N PRO A 374 -12.42 -2.10 -15.33
CA PRO A 374 -12.78 -2.35 -13.93
C PRO A 374 -12.32 -3.72 -13.42
N ALA A 375 -12.25 -4.70 -14.34
CA ALA A 375 -11.78 -6.06 -14.07
C ALA A 375 -10.26 -6.22 -14.21
N ALA A 376 -9.50 -5.15 -14.45
CA ALA A 376 -8.04 -5.21 -14.65
C ALA A 376 -7.30 -5.90 -13.49
N TYR A 377 -7.95 -6.02 -12.33
CA TYR A 377 -7.39 -6.65 -11.14
C TYR A 377 -8.34 -7.59 -10.39
N GLY A 378 -9.33 -8.15 -11.07
CA GLY A 378 -10.34 -9.00 -10.45
C GLY A 378 -11.55 -8.23 -9.92
N LYS A 379 -12.30 -8.82 -8.98
CA LYS A 379 -13.51 -8.22 -8.42
C LYS A 379 -13.14 -7.00 -7.57
N LEU A 380 -13.47 -5.82 -8.07
CA LEU A 380 -13.18 -4.55 -7.41
C LEU A 380 -14.22 -4.28 -6.32
N GLY A 381 -13.77 -4.17 -5.07
CA GLY A 381 -14.56 -3.70 -3.94
C GLY A 381 -14.18 -2.28 -3.52
N LEU A 382 -15.06 -1.60 -2.78
CA LEU A 382 -14.76 -0.27 -2.24
C LEU A 382 -13.56 -0.29 -1.30
N ALA A 383 -13.39 -1.37 -0.53
CA ALA A 383 -12.23 -1.55 0.35
C ALA A 383 -10.90 -1.49 -0.43
N ASN A 384 -10.84 -2.12 -1.62
CA ASN A 384 -9.64 -2.14 -2.46
C ASN A 384 -9.35 -0.75 -3.07
N LEU A 385 -10.40 -0.01 -3.42
CA LEU A 385 -10.27 1.33 -3.95
C LEU A 385 -9.74 2.32 -2.90
N LEU A 386 -10.22 2.20 -1.66
CA LEU A 386 -9.74 3.01 -0.54
C LEU A 386 -8.32 2.61 -0.13
N GLU A 387 -7.97 1.33 -0.18
CA GLU A 387 -6.61 0.84 0.05
C GLU A 387 -5.62 1.38 -1.00
N LEU A 388 -5.99 1.34 -2.28
CA LEU A 388 -5.19 1.91 -3.38
C LEU A 388 -4.82 3.38 -3.13
N ARG A 389 -5.76 4.17 -2.61
CA ARG A 389 -5.52 5.58 -2.27
C ARG A 389 -4.42 5.72 -1.21
N GLU A 390 -4.49 4.92 -0.15
CA GLU A 390 -3.50 4.96 0.94
C GLU A 390 -2.14 4.44 0.46
N GLU A 391 -2.11 3.41 -0.38
CA GLU A 391 -0.87 2.92 -1.00
C GLU A 391 -0.21 3.98 -1.88
N CYS A 392 -0.99 4.69 -2.70
CA CYS A 392 -0.47 5.80 -3.49
C CYS A 392 0.13 6.89 -2.60
N LEU A 393 -0.53 7.30 -1.51
CA LEU A 393 0.05 8.29 -0.57
C LEU A 393 1.41 7.83 -0.04
N ARG A 394 1.50 6.58 0.41
CA ARG A 394 2.74 5.98 0.92
C ARG A 394 3.85 5.91 -0.14
N GLU A 395 3.51 5.59 -1.39
CA GLU A 395 4.45 5.59 -2.52
C GLU A 395 5.10 6.96 -2.70
N PHE A 396 4.31 8.04 -2.59
CA PHE A 396 4.79 9.42 -2.64
C PHE A 396 5.32 9.94 -1.30
N GLN A 397 5.67 9.04 -0.37
CA GLN A 397 6.30 9.32 0.93
C GLN A 397 5.43 10.16 1.87
N PHE A 398 4.10 10.10 1.73
CA PHE A 398 3.16 10.60 2.74
C PHE A 398 2.74 9.43 3.63
N VAL A 399 3.43 9.28 4.76
CA VAL A 399 3.22 8.14 5.67
C VAL A 399 1.91 8.29 6.45
N ASP A 400 1.61 9.50 6.92
CA ASP A 400 0.38 9.81 7.66
C ASP A 400 -0.08 11.24 7.37
N ALA A 401 -1.00 11.38 6.41
CA ALA A 401 -1.55 12.68 6.01
C ALA A 401 -2.40 13.36 7.11
N TYR A 402 -2.83 12.61 8.13
CA TYR A 402 -3.73 13.08 9.18
C TYR A 402 -3.06 13.21 10.56
N ARG A 403 -1.76 12.88 10.69
CA ARG A 403 -1.02 12.89 11.95
C ARG A 403 -1.29 14.12 12.84
N SER A 404 -1.11 15.31 12.28
CA SER A 404 -1.29 16.57 13.02
C SER A 404 -2.74 16.83 13.43
N ILE A 405 -3.69 16.31 12.64
CA ILE A 405 -5.12 16.38 12.94
C ILE A 405 -5.41 15.42 14.09
N LYS A 406 -5.08 14.13 13.94
CA LYS A 406 -5.27 13.08 14.97
C LYS A 406 -4.72 13.50 16.32
N GLN A 407 -3.48 14.03 16.36
CA GLN A 407 -2.87 14.49 17.61
C GLN A 407 -3.71 15.57 18.31
N ARG A 408 -4.14 16.60 17.56
CA ARG A 408 -4.96 17.68 18.11
C ARG A 408 -6.32 17.19 18.60
N GLU A 409 -6.96 16.32 17.83
CA GLU A 409 -8.26 15.75 18.19
C GLU A 409 -8.17 14.88 19.45
N ASN A 410 -7.11 14.06 19.56
CA ASN A 410 -6.84 13.23 20.73
C ASN A 410 -6.65 14.10 21.98
N GLU A 411 -5.77 15.11 21.92
CA GLU A 411 -5.51 16.03 23.03
C GLU A 411 -6.79 16.75 23.49
N ALA A 412 -7.59 17.27 22.54
CA ALA A 412 -8.85 17.94 22.86
C ALA A 412 -9.89 17.01 23.50
N SER A 413 -9.93 15.75 23.06
CA SER A 413 -10.87 14.75 23.57
C SER A 413 -10.47 14.24 24.96
N LEU A 414 -9.18 14.00 25.18
CA LEU A 414 -8.66 13.57 26.47
C LEU A 414 -8.88 14.63 27.56
N ALA A 415 -8.78 15.91 27.20
CA ALA A 415 -9.03 17.01 28.14
C ALA A 415 -10.45 17.03 28.74
N VAL A 416 -11.45 16.50 28.03
CA VAL A 416 -12.86 16.49 28.47
C VAL A 416 -13.36 15.11 28.89
N LEU A 417 -12.56 14.06 28.71
CA LEU A 417 -12.90 12.70 29.11
C LEU A 417 -13.30 12.58 30.61
N PRO A 418 -12.63 13.24 31.58
CA PRO A 418 -12.99 13.11 32.99
C PRO A 418 -14.43 13.55 33.29
N ASP A 419 -14.89 14.63 32.67
CA ASP A 419 -16.24 15.15 32.83
C ASP A 419 -17.30 14.18 32.29
N LEU A 420 -16.99 13.54 31.15
CA LEU A 420 -17.86 12.51 30.57
C LEU A 420 -17.93 11.27 31.46
N LEU A 421 -16.80 10.80 32.00
CA LEU A 421 -16.77 9.64 32.89
C LEU A 421 -17.56 9.90 34.18
N ALA A 422 -17.43 11.09 34.77
CA ALA A 422 -18.20 11.48 35.94
C ALA A 422 -19.72 11.54 35.66
N GLU A 423 -20.09 12.03 34.47
CA GLU A 423 -21.48 12.05 34.01
C GLU A 423 -22.04 10.62 33.89
N LEU A 424 -21.31 9.72 33.22
CA LEU A 424 -21.70 8.32 33.04
C LEU A 424 -21.84 7.59 34.38
N ASP A 425 -20.92 7.80 35.32
CA ASP A 425 -20.93 7.17 36.64
C ASP A 425 -22.13 7.58 37.51
N SER A 426 -22.75 8.72 37.21
CA SER A 426 -23.97 9.18 37.89
C SER A 426 -25.26 8.49 37.38
N MET A 427 -25.18 7.73 36.29
CA MET A 427 -26.33 7.11 35.63
C MET A 427 -26.60 5.68 36.12
N THR A 428 -27.85 5.23 35.98
CA THR A 428 -28.22 3.81 36.19
C THR A 428 -27.56 2.92 35.13
N GLU A 429 -27.37 1.62 35.40
CA GLU A 429 -26.77 0.66 34.43
C GLU A 429 -27.46 0.70 33.06
N GLU A 430 -28.80 0.74 33.05
CA GLU A 430 -29.60 0.78 31.81
C GLU A 430 -29.40 2.08 31.02
N THR A 431 -29.54 3.23 31.68
CA THR A 431 -29.37 4.54 31.02
C THR A 431 -27.93 4.71 30.54
N ARG A 432 -26.95 4.30 31.36
CA ARG A 432 -25.53 4.36 31.02
C ARG A 432 -25.22 3.54 29.77
N LEU A 433 -25.73 2.31 29.66
CA LEU A 433 -25.49 1.48 28.47
C LEU A 433 -26.06 2.13 27.20
N LEU A 434 -27.27 2.71 27.27
CA LEU A 434 -27.84 3.45 26.14
C LEU A 434 -26.97 4.65 25.77
N THR A 435 -26.59 5.46 26.76
CA THR A 435 -25.75 6.65 26.57
C THR A 435 -24.37 6.31 26.00
N LEU A 436 -23.81 5.15 26.34
CA LEU A 436 -22.55 4.67 25.76
C LEU A 436 -22.69 4.32 24.27
N ILE A 437 -23.77 3.63 23.88
CA ILE A 437 -24.02 3.29 22.46
C ILE A 437 -24.33 4.55 21.64
N GLU A 438 -25.16 5.45 22.17
CA GLU A 438 -25.38 6.78 21.58
C GLU A 438 -24.07 7.56 21.49
N GLY A 439 -23.21 7.42 22.49
CA GLY A 439 -21.89 8.04 22.56
C GLY A 439 -20.97 7.58 21.43
N VAL A 440 -20.85 6.27 21.19
CA VAL A 440 -20.09 5.71 20.06
C VAL A 440 -20.62 6.25 18.73
N LEU A 441 -21.93 6.19 18.51
CA LEU A 441 -22.55 6.68 17.28
C LEU A 441 -22.34 8.20 17.10
N ALA A 442 -22.43 8.98 18.18
CA ALA A 442 -22.26 10.43 18.18
C ALA A 442 -20.81 10.83 17.94
N ALA A 443 -19.87 10.10 18.52
CA ALA A 443 -18.45 10.34 18.36
C ALA A 443 -17.97 10.06 16.93
N ASN A 444 -18.54 9.05 16.27
CA ASN A 444 -18.28 8.77 14.86
C ASN A 444 -18.75 9.91 13.92
N ILE A 445 -19.61 10.85 14.35
CA ILE A 445 -19.98 12.04 13.53
C ILE A 445 -18.77 12.96 13.29
N PHE A 446 -17.86 12.99 14.25
CA PHE A 446 -16.80 13.98 14.30
C PHE A 446 -15.61 13.58 13.44
N ASP A 447 -15.71 13.83 12.15
CA ASP A 447 -14.54 13.99 11.28
C ASP A 447 -14.11 15.46 11.36
N TRP A 448 -13.16 15.82 12.24
CA TRP A 448 -12.86 17.24 12.52
C TRP A 448 -12.21 17.95 11.32
N GLY A 449 -11.86 17.20 10.26
CA GLY A 449 -11.44 17.74 8.98
C GLY A 449 -12.59 18.15 8.06
N SER A 450 -13.84 17.80 8.37
CA SER A 450 -15.00 18.11 7.52
C SER A 450 -15.52 19.54 7.73
N ARG A 451 -15.99 20.21 6.66
CA ARG A 451 -16.64 21.54 6.73
C ARG A 451 -17.77 21.59 7.77
N ALA A 452 -18.52 20.49 7.92
CA ALA A 452 -19.61 20.38 8.88
C ALA A 452 -19.12 20.43 10.34
N CYS A 453 -17.98 19.80 10.65
CA CYS A 453 -17.36 19.89 11.97
C CYS A 453 -16.78 21.27 12.25
N VAL A 454 -16.19 21.95 11.25
CA VAL A 454 -15.68 23.32 11.40
C VAL A 454 -16.78 24.30 11.84
N GLU A 455 -17.99 24.20 11.26
CA GLU A 455 -19.13 25.02 11.68
C GLU A 455 -19.62 24.72 13.10
N LEU A 456 -19.39 23.52 13.61
CA LEU A 456 -19.77 23.14 14.98
C LEU A 456 -18.85 23.79 16.03
N TYR A 457 -17.57 24.06 15.73
CA TYR A 457 -16.67 24.79 16.66
C TYR A 457 -17.13 26.20 16.97
N HIS A 458 -17.81 26.85 16.02
CA HIS A 458 -18.37 28.17 16.25
C HIS A 458 -19.54 28.15 17.25
N LYS A 459 -20.03 26.96 17.64
CA LYS A 459 -21.23 26.78 18.47
C LYS A 459 -20.96 26.26 19.88
N GLY A 460 -19.75 25.79 20.21
CA GLY A 460 -19.44 25.31 21.57
C GLY A 460 -18.11 24.56 21.69
N THR A 461 -17.81 24.11 22.91
CA THR A 461 -16.67 23.23 23.24
C THR A 461 -16.90 21.80 22.71
N ILE A 462 -15.83 21.02 22.56
CA ILE A 462 -15.89 19.63 22.10
C ILE A 462 -16.94 18.79 22.85
N ILE A 463 -16.97 18.86 24.19
CA ILE A 463 -17.91 18.08 25.00
C ILE A 463 -19.35 18.54 24.83
N GLU A 464 -19.58 19.84 24.61
CA GLU A 464 -20.92 20.37 24.33
C GLU A 464 -21.42 19.87 22.98
N ILE A 465 -20.58 19.90 21.94
CA ILE A 465 -20.97 19.41 20.62
C ILE A 465 -21.22 17.90 20.69
N TYR A 466 -20.36 17.13 21.37
CA TYR A 466 -20.56 15.69 21.60
C TYR A 466 -21.91 15.42 22.28
N ARG A 467 -22.22 16.12 23.37
CA ARG A 467 -23.52 16.01 24.07
C ARG A 467 -24.69 16.41 23.17
N MET A 468 -24.55 17.48 22.40
CA MET A 468 -25.59 17.94 21.47
C MET A 468 -25.85 16.90 20.37
N SER A 469 -24.80 16.31 19.81
CA SER A 469 -24.89 15.24 18.81
C SER A 469 -25.57 14.00 19.39
N ARG A 470 -25.14 13.56 20.57
CA ARG A 470 -25.74 12.43 21.30
C ARG A 470 -27.22 12.66 21.58
N ASN A 471 -27.58 13.83 22.13
CA ASN A 471 -28.97 14.16 22.48
C ASN A 471 -29.89 14.35 21.27
N LYS A 472 -29.35 14.55 20.06
CA LYS A 472 -30.13 14.60 18.82
C LYS A 472 -30.48 13.23 18.28
N MET A 473 -29.81 12.17 18.75
CA MET A 473 -30.14 10.81 18.35
C MET A 473 -31.47 10.42 18.95
N GLN A 474 -32.42 10.05 18.08
CA GLN A 474 -33.73 9.58 18.50
C GLN A 474 -33.92 8.17 18.01
N ARG A 475 -34.28 7.28 18.94
CA ARG A 475 -34.72 5.92 18.64
C ARG A 475 -36.19 5.94 18.15
N PRO A 476 -36.61 5.01 17.28
CA PRO A 476 -35.80 3.92 16.74
C PRO A 476 -34.79 4.42 15.71
N TRP A 477 -33.56 3.92 15.81
CA TRP A 477 -32.58 4.09 14.74
C TRP A 477 -32.99 3.29 13.51
N ARG A 478 -32.28 3.52 12.40
CA ARG A 478 -32.65 2.89 11.12
C ARG A 478 -32.45 1.38 11.15
N VAL A 479 -31.39 0.93 11.82
CA VAL A 479 -31.24 -0.44 12.31
C VAL A 479 -31.03 -0.33 13.81
N ASP A 480 -31.94 -0.88 14.60
CA ASP A 480 -31.98 -0.66 16.06
C ASP A 480 -32.25 -1.98 16.80
N ASP A 481 -31.18 -2.74 17.00
CA ASP A 481 -31.18 -3.95 17.82
C ASP A 481 -30.70 -3.66 19.26
N PHE A 482 -30.73 -2.40 19.70
CA PHE A 482 -30.21 -2.01 21.01
C PHE A 482 -30.93 -2.72 22.15
N ASP A 483 -32.25 -2.87 22.08
CA ASP A 483 -32.99 -3.52 23.17
C ASP A 483 -32.62 -5.01 23.30
N VAL A 484 -32.29 -5.67 22.19
CA VAL A 484 -31.80 -7.07 22.18
C VAL A 484 -30.41 -7.13 22.80
N PHE A 485 -29.52 -6.21 22.42
CA PHE A 485 -28.18 -6.12 23.02
C PHE A 485 -28.23 -5.77 24.51
N LYS A 486 -29.12 -4.84 24.90
CA LYS A 486 -29.37 -4.47 26.29
C LYS A 486 -29.81 -5.67 27.11
N GLU A 487 -30.77 -6.45 26.61
CA GLU A 487 -31.22 -7.67 27.29
C GLU A 487 -30.06 -8.67 27.43
N ARG A 488 -29.21 -8.83 26.42
CA ARG A 488 -28.02 -9.68 26.52
C ARG A 488 -27.01 -9.19 27.56
N MET A 489 -26.87 -7.88 27.72
CA MET A 489 -25.91 -7.25 28.61
C MET A 489 -26.41 -7.19 30.07
N LEU A 490 -27.66 -6.80 30.28
CA LEU A 490 -28.20 -6.50 31.61
C LEU A 490 -29.22 -7.54 32.10
N GLY A 491 -29.79 -8.32 31.19
CA GLY A 491 -30.84 -9.30 31.48
C GLY A 491 -32.24 -8.70 31.52
N SER A 492 -33.20 -9.56 31.88
CA SER A 492 -34.60 -9.21 32.11
C SER A 492 -34.98 -9.61 33.55
N GLY A 493 -35.40 -8.65 34.38
CA GLY A 493 -35.70 -8.87 35.80
C GLY A 493 -34.46 -9.17 36.65
N ASP A 494 -34.55 -10.09 37.61
CA ASP A 494 -33.46 -10.39 38.57
C ASP A 494 -32.33 -11.28 38.02
N LYS A 495 -32.43 -11.77 36.77
CA LYS A 495 -31.45 -12.68 36.18
C LYS A 495 -30.37 -11.90 35.41
N LYS A 496 -29.25 -11.59 36.07
CA LYS A 496 -28.08 -11.01 35.38
C LYS A 496 -27.40 -12.04 34.46
N PRO A 497 -27.22 -11.75 33.16
CA PRO A 497 -26.48 -12.60 32.23
C PRO A 497 -25.01 -12.71 32.64
N ARG A 498 -24.35 -13.79 32.20
CA ARG A 498 -22.89 -13.87 32.36
C ARG A 498 -22.22 -12.80 31.50
N PRO A 499 -21.23 -12.08 32.05
CA PRO A 499 -20.35 -11.22 31.25
C PRO A 499 -19.69 -12.02 30.13
N HIS A 500 -19.39 -11.35 29.04
CA HIS A 500 -18.51 -11.87 28.00
C HIS A 500 -17.13 -12.14 28.60
N LYS A 501 -16.46 -13.16 28.09
CA LYS A 501 -15.08 -13.48 28.49
C LYS A 501 -14.11 -12.49 27.85
N ARG A 502 -14.23 -12.29 26.54
CA ARG A 502 -13.33 -11.42 25.77
C ARG A 502 -14.06 -10.73 24.64
N ALA A 503 -13.97 -9.40 24.63
CA ALA A 503 -14.52 -8.55 23.58
C ALA A 503 -13.40 -7.97 22.70
N LEU A 504 -13.54 -8.08 21.39
CA LEU A 504 -12.69 -7.41 20.40
C LEU A 504 -13.40 -6.17 19.88
N LEU A 505 -12.84 -5.00 20.14
CA LEU A 505 -13.38 -3.71 19.72
C LEU A 505 -12.54 -3.18 18.56
N PHE A 506 -13.06 -3.30 17.34
CA PHE A 506 -12.44 -2.74 16.14
C PHE A 506 -12.76 -1.26 16.05
N VAL A 507 -11.79 -0.42 16.42
CA VAL A 507 -11.93 1.03 16.49
C VAL A 507 -11.72 1.68 15.12
N ASP A 508 -12.40 2.79 14.86
CA ASP A 508 -12.38 3.57 13.63
C ASP A 508 -11.43 4.77 13.78
N ASN A 509 -11.94 5.95 14.19
CA ASN A 509 -11.21 7.21 14.12
C ASN A 509 -10.46 7.55 15.42
N SER A 510 -9.44 8.40 15.29
CA SER A 510 -8.86 9.13 16.43
C SER A 510 -9.82 10.17 17.00
N GLY A 511 -9.40 10.82 18.08
CA GLY A 511 -10.12 11.93 18.68
C GLY A 511 -11.34 11.48 19.46
N ALA A 512 -12.46 12.18 19.26
CA ALA A 512 -13.67 11.96 20.03
C ALA A 512 -14.18 10.52 19.89
N ASP A 513 -13.99 9.90 18.73
CA ASP A 513 -14.46 8.55 18.41
C ASP A 513 -13.88 7.50 19.38
N VAL A 514 -12.56 7.33 19.33
CA VAL A 514 -11.87 6.41 20.26
C VAL A 514 -11.94 6.89 21.72
N VAL A 515 -11.76 8.19 21.99
CA VAL A 515 -11.61 8.70 23.37
C VAL A 515 -12.93 8.83 24.12
N LEU A 516 -13.98 9.36 23.48
CA LEU A 516 -15.27 9.65 24.11
C LEU A 516 -16.36 8.60 23.78
N GLY A 517 -16.16 7.81 22.72
CA GLY A 517 -17.04 6.70 22.34
C GLY A 517 -16.50 5.34 22.82
N MET A 518 -15.45 4.85 22.15
CA MET A 518 -15.01 3.46 22.31
C MET A 518 -14.32 3.17 23.65
N LEU A 519 -13.51 4.08 24.19
CA LEU A 519 -12.88 3.88 25.51
C LEU A 519 -13.90 3.82 26.67
N PRO A 520 -14.92 4.69 26.74
CA PRO A 520 -16.00 4.54 27.73
C PRO A 520 -16.78 3.23 27.57
N LEU A 521 -17.02 2.75 26.35
CA LEU A 521 -17.66 1.46 26.12
C LEU A 521 -16.76 0.30 26.59
N ALA A 522 -15.46 0.35 26.26
CA ALA A 522 -14.45 -0.59 26.76
C ALA A 522 -14.41 -0.61 28.29
N ARG A 523 -14.44 0.56 28.93
CA ARG A 523 -14.50 0.71 30.38
C ARG A 523 -15.72 -0.01 30.99
N GLU A 524 -16.90 0.09 30.38
CA GLU A 524 -18.11 -0.58 30.86
C GLU A 524 -17.98 -2.11 30.77
N LEU A 525 -17.37 -2.62 29.70
CA LEU A 525 -17.08 -4.05 29.54
C LEU A 525 -16.07 -4.55 30.59
N LEU A 526 -14.99 -3.80 30.81
CA LEU A 526 -13.99 -4.08 31.84
C LEU A 526 -14.61 -4.07 33.24
N GLN A 527 -15.49 -3.11 33.54
CA GLN A 527 -16.20 -3.02 34.82
C GLN A 527 -17.08 -4.25 35.08
N ARG A 528 -17.61 -4.86 34.01
CA ARG A 528 -18.39 -6.11 34.07
C ARG A 528 -17.52 -7.37 34.11
N GLY A 529 -16.20 -7.24 34.07
CA GLY A 529 -15.27 -8.37 34.11
C GLY A 529 -15.03 -9.04 32.75
N THR A 530 -15.21 -8.32 31.66
CA THR A 530 -14.87 -8.76 30.29
C THR A 530 -13.44 -8.33 29.96
N GLU A 531 -12.60 -9.23 29.45
CA GLU A 531 -11.32 -8.86 28.86
C GLU A 531 -11.54 -8.05 27.58
N VAL A 532 -10.83 -6.95 27.38
CA VAL A 532 -11.03 -6.09 26.20
C VAL A 532 -9.77 -6.04 25.36
N VAL A 533 -9.92 -6.24 24.06
CA VAL A 533 -8.88 -6.03 23.06
C VAL A 533 -9.31 -4.91 22.14
N LEU A 534 -8.60 -3.79 22.15
CA LEU A 534 -8.76 -2.73 21.17
C LEU A 534 -7.98 -3.12 19.91
N VAL A 535 -8.68 -3.21 18.79
CA VAL A 535 -8.14 -3.65 17.51
C VAL A 535 -8.07 -2.45 16.57
N ALA A 536 -6.86 -2.05 16.18
CA ALA A 536 -6.62 -0.85 15.39
C ALA A 536 -5.75 -1.12 14.16
N ASN A 537 -5.63 -0.12 13.28
CA ASN A 537 -4.84 -0.25 12.06
C ASN A 537 -3.35 -0.43 12.34
N SER A 538 -2.70 -1.28 11.54
CA SER A 538 -1.24 -1.42 11.52
C SER A 538 -0.57 -0.20 10.87
N LEU A 539 -1.19 0.36 9.83
CA LEU A 539 -0.69 1.52 9.10
C LEU A 539 -1.73 2.65 9.08
N PRO A 540 -1.29 3.92 9.06
CA PRO A 540 -2.20 5.05 8.92
C PRO A 540 -3.08 4.95 7.67
N ALA A 541 -4.36 5.30 7.84
CA ALA A 541 -5.34 5.40 6.77
C ALA A 541 -6.40 6.43 7.19
N LEU A 542 -6.57 7.52 6.43
CA LEU A 542 -7.36 8.66 6.89
C LEU A 542 -6.99 9.08 8.33
N ASN A 543 -7.97 9.46 9.14
CA ASN A 543 -7.84 9.77 10.55
C ASN A 543 -8.05 8.55 11.47
N ASP A 544 -8.00 7.32 10.92
CA ASP A 544 -8.10 6.10 11.71
C ASP A 544 -6.99 6.03 12.76
N VAL A 545 -7.34 5.57 13.95
CA VAL A 545 -6.36 5.34 15.01
C VAL A 545 -5.54 4.08 14.71
N THR A 546 -4.23 4.14 14.95
CA THR A 546 -3.32 3.01 14.76
C THR A 546 -3.00 2.30 16.08
N ALA A 547 -2.58 1.04 15.99
CA ALA A 547 -2.14 0.26 17.16
C ALA A 547 -0.88 0.85 17.83
N MET A 548 -0.09 1.64 17.10
CA MET A 548 1.06 2.38 17.64
C MET A 548 0.64 3.63 18.43
N GLU A 549 -0.50 4.23 18.12
CA GLU A 549 -1.00 5.45 18.79
C GLU A 549 -1.87 5.14 20.01
N LEU A 550 -2.62 4.04 19.95
CA LEU A 550 -3.57 3.64 20.99
C LEU A 550 -2.96 3.53 22.41
N PRO A 551 -1.78 2.94 22.62
CA PRO A 551 -1.20 2.82 23.96
C PRO A 551 -1.02 4.17 24.66
N ASP A 552 -0.57 5.21 23.94
CA ASP A 552 -0.40 6.55 24.51
C ASP A 552 -1.76 7.19 24.86
N ILE A 553 -2.78 6.98 24.03
CA ILE A 553 -4.15 7.45 24.30
C ILE A 553 -4.72 6.76 25.53
N VAL A 554 -4.55 5.43 25.64
CA VAL A 554 -4.99 4.63 26.80
C VAL A 554 -4.24 5.07 28.05
N ALA A 555 -2.93 5.34 27.96
CA ALA A 555 -2.13 5.81 29.08
C ALA A 555 -2.60 7.16 29.61
N GLU A 556 -2.93 8.10 28.72
CA GLU A 556 -3.47 9.39 29.13
C GLU A 556 -4.87 9.25 29.76
N ALA A 557 -5.76 8.46 29.14
CA ALA A 557 -7.09 8.19 29.68
C ALA A 557 -7.04 7.50 31.06
N ALA A 558 -6.07 6.61 31.27
CA ALA A 558 -5.86 5.90 32.53
C ALA A 558 -5.49 6.82 33.70
N LYS A 559 -4.90 8.00 33.46
CA LYS A 559 -4.64 8.99 34.52
C LYS A 559 -5.93 9.50 35.17
N HIS A 560 -7.05 9.40 34.47
CA HIS A 560 -8.35 9.89 34.89
C HIS A 560 -9.35 8.77 35.23
N CYS A 561 -8.95 7.49 35.08
CA CYS A 561 -9.85 6.37 35.30
C CYS A 561 -9.14 5.13 35.88
N ASP A 562 -9.43 4.81 37.14
CA ASP A 562 -8.85 3.67 37.85
C ASP A 562 -9.20 2.30 37.23
N ILE A 563 -10.32 2.20 36.50
CA ILE A 563 -10.73 0.97 35.81
C ILE A 563 -9.81 0.76 34.59
N LEU A 564 -9.64 1.79 33.76
CA LEU A 564 -8.75 1.75 32.60
C LEU A 564 -7.31 1.54 33.03
N ARG A 565 -6.84 2.22 34.09
CA ARG A 565 -5.48 2.06 34.60
C ARG A 565 -5.18 0.62 34.99
N ARG A 566 -5.99 0.03 35.88
CA ARG A 566 -5.79 -1.36 36.34
C ARG A 566 -5.88 -2.38 35.21
N ALA A 567 -6.80 -2.16 34.26
CA ALA A 567 -6.92 -3.04 33.11
C ALA A 567 -5.73 -2.93 32.14
N ALA A 568 -5.23 -1.71 31.89
CA ALA A 568 -4.07 -1.45 31.04
C ALA A 568 -2.77 -2.00 31.67
N GLU A 569 -2.61 -1.90 32.99
CA GLU A 569 -1.54 -2.57 33.74
C GLU A 569 -1.63 -4.10 33.60
N ALA A 570 -2.83 -4.67 33.80
CA ALA A 570 -3.06 -6.11 33.67
C ALA A 570 -2.84 -6.63 32.23
N GLY A 571 -3.09 -5.80 31.22
CA GLY A 571 -2.85 -6.10 29.81
C GLY A 571 -1.44 -5.76 29.30
N GLY A 572 -0.56 -5.24 30.17
CA GLY A 572 0.84 -4.93 29.82
C GLY A 572 1.03 -3.65 28.99
N LEU A 573 0.01 -2.79 28.87
CA LEU A 573 0.11 -1.49 28.18
C LEU A 573 0.81 -0.43 29.03
N LEU A 574 0.71 -0.54 30.36
CA LEU A 574 1.36 0.34 31.32
C LEU A 574 2.36 -0.46 32.15
N VAL A 575 3.60 0.02 32.22
CA VAL A 575 4.62 -0.52 33.13
C VAL A 575 4.63 0.36 34.37
N ASP A 576 4.30 -0.23 35.52
CA ASP A 576 4.36 0.48 36.79
C ASP A 576 5.83 0.86 37.08
N ALA A 577 6.17 2.14 36.94
CA ALA A 577 7.52 2.65 37.17
C ALA A 577 7.94 2.60 38.66
N MET A 578 7.05 2.11 39.54
CA MET A 578 7.27 1.99 40.98
C MET A 578 6.93 0.59 41.50
N ILE A 579 7.77 -0.40 41.19
CA ILE A 579 8.02 -1.49 42.16
C ILE A 579 8.93 -0.92 43.26
N ASN A 580 8.39 -0.01 44.07
CA ASN A 580 8.94 0.24 45.39
C ASN A 580 8.49 -0.92 46.27
N THR A 581 9.43 -1.82 46.58
CA THR A 581 9.31 -2.86 47.59
C THR A 581 9.09 -2.22 48.97
N SER A 582 7.87 -1.79 49.28
CA SER A 582 7.35 -1.60 50.64
C SER A 582 5.92 -1.05 50.58
N ASP A 583 4.93 -1.92 50.43
CA ASP A 583 3.80 -1.95 51.37
C ASP A 583 2.94 -3.20 51.14
N GLY A 584 2.96 -4.08 52.13
CA GLY A 584 2.08 -5.23 52.22
C GLY A 584 0.68 -4.80 52.62
N SER A 585 -0.18 -4.51 51.64
CA SER A 585 -1.65 -4.62 51.73
C SER A 585 -2.31 -4.05 50.47
N LYS A 586 -2.31 -4.80 49.36
CA LYS A 586 -3.34 -4.64 48.34
C LYS A 586 -3.92 -6.00 48.03
N GLU A 587 -5.19 -6.16 48.38
CA GLU A 587 -5.99 -7.33 48.07
C GLU A 587 -5.90 -7.67 46.57
N ASN A 588 -5.72 -8.97 46.29
CA ASN A 588 -5.76 -9.56 44.96
C ASN A 588 -7.15 -9.35 44.31
N SER A 589 -7.44 -8.16 43.77
CA SER A 589 -8.47 -8.03 42.74
C SER A 589 -7.78 -8.25 41.39
N SER A 590 -7.89 -9.45 40.82
CA SER A 590 -7.43 -9.72 39.46
C SER A 590 -8.25 -8.86 38.49
N SER A 591 -7.74 -7.69 38.10
CA SER A 591 -8.37 -6.88 37.06
C SER A 591 -8.28 -7.62 35.73
N VAL A 592 -9.36 -7.60 34.95
CA VAL A 592 -9.32 -8.12 33.59
C VAL A 592 -8.43 -7.23 32.71
N PRO A 593 -7.66 -7.80 31.77
CA PRO A 593 -6.75 -7.06 30.92
C PRO A 593 -7.47 -6.21 29.87
N LEU A 594 -6.88 -5.04 29.59
CA LEU A 594 -7.09 -4.22 28.39
C LEU A 594 -5.84 -4.31 27.51
N MET A 595 -5.98 -4.84 26.31
CA MET A 595 -4.90 -5.04 25.35
C MET A 595 -5.13 -4.21 24.09
N VAL A 596 -4.05 -3.92 23.35
CA VAL A 596 -4.09 -3.31 22.02
C VAL A 596 -3.45 -4.29 21.05
N VAL A 597 -4.09 -4.52 19.90
CA VAL A 597 -3.59 -5.40 18.85
C VAL A 597 -3.74 -4.72 17.50
N GLU A 598 -2.73 -4.88 16.65
CA GLU A 598 -2.79 -4.40 15.27
C GLU A 598 -3.59 -5.36 14.38
N ASN A 599 -4.36 -4.83 13.43
CA ASN A 599 -5.22 -5.65 12.57
C ASN A 599 -4.54 -6.16 11.29
N GLY A 600 -3.33 -5.68 10.95
CA GLY A 600 -2.61 -6.03 9.73
C GLY A 600 -2.99 -5.17 8.51
N CYS A 601 -3.86 -4.17 8.66
CA CYS A 601 -4.40 -3.36 7.57
C CYS A 601 -3.89 -1.91 7.60
N GLY A 602 -3.82 -1.32 6.41
CA GLY A 602 -3.53 0.11 6.18
C GLY A 602 -4.61 0.80 5.34
N SER A 603 -5.87 0.44 5.59
CA SER A 603 -7.07 0.87 4.88
C SER A 603 -8.17 1.23 5.89
N PRO A 604 -9.10 2.15 5.58
CA PRO A 604 -10.24 2.44 6.45
C PRO A 604 -11.30 1.31 6.46
N CYS A 605 -11.13 0.28 5.65
CA CYS A 605 -11.97 -0.91 5.61
C CYS A 605 -11.16 -2.13 6.05
N ILE A 606 -11.85 -3.20 6.46
CA ILE A 606 -11.19 -4.43 6.93
C ILE A 606 -11.76 -5.67 6.24
N ASP A 607 -10.86 -6.45 5.62
CA ASP A 607 -11.13 -7.78 5.06
C ASP A 607 -10.69 -8.84 6.06
N LEU A 608 -11.65 -9.49 6.73
CA LEU A 608 -11.38 -10.47 7.78
C LEU A 608 -10.84 -11.81 7.25
N ARG A 609 -10.63 -11.97 5.94
CA ARG A 609 -9.82 -13.07 5.39
C ARG A 609 -8.33 -12.84 5.61
N GLN A 610 -7.94 -11.61 5.95
CA GLN A 610 -6.59 -11.10 5.91
C GLN A 610 -6.33 -10.21 7.12
N VAL A 611 -6.09 -10.83 8.27
CA VAL A 611 -5.74 -10.13 9.52
C VAL A 611 -4.34 -10.49 10.00
N SER A 612 -3.72 -9.66 10.84
CA SER A 612 -2.44 -10.01 11.47
C SER A 612 -2.55 -11.32 12.28
N SER A 613 -1.44 -12.06 12.38
CA SER A 613 -1.33 -13.23 13.26
C SER A 613 -1.61 -12.88 14.73
N GLU A 614 -1.26 -11.66 15.18
CA GLU A 614 -1.56 -11.20 16.54
C GLU A 614 -3.07 -11.09 16.77
N LEU A 615 -3.80 -10.48 15.84
CA LEU A 615 -5.26 -10.39 15.91
C LEU A 615 -5.91 -11.78 15.83
N ALA A 616 -5.43 -12.64 14.94
CA ALA A 616 -5.92 -14.01 14.84
C ALA A 616 -5.69 -14.77 16.16
N ALA A 617 -4.54 -14.61 16.81
CA ALA A 617 -4.28 -15.22 18.11
C ALA A 617 -5.21 -14.67 19.21
N ALA A 618 -5.37 -13.35 19.30
CA ALA A 618 -6.23 -12.70 20.29
C ALA A 618 -7.71 -13.08 20.14
N ALA A 619 -8.16 -13.34 18.91
CA ALA A 619 -9.54 -13.65 18.55
C ALA A 619 -9.99 -15.08 18.88
N LYS A 620 -9.08 -16.04 19.14
CA LYS A 620 -9.43 -17.46 19.32
C LYS A 620 -10.48 -17.69 20.41
N ASP A 621 -10.37 -16.95 21.51
CA ASP A 621 -11.26 -17.07 22.69
C ASP A 621 -12.26 -15.92 22.82
N ALA A 622 -12.38 -15.09 21.77
CA ALA A 622 -13.34 -13.99 21.73
C ALA A 622 -14.78 -14.51 21.68
N ASP A 623 -15.64 -13.96 22.53
CA ASP A 623 -17.08 -14.24 22.54
C ASP A 623 -17.95 -13.02 22.22
N LEU A 624 -17.34 -11.84 22.02
CA LEU A 624 -17.97 -10.64 21.48
C LEU A 624 -17.05 -9.91 20.49
N ILE A 625 -17.59 -9.49 19.35
CA ILE A 625 -16.94 -8.58 18.41
C ILE A 625 -17.75 -7.31 18.32
N ILE A 626 -17.10 -6.16 18.41
CA ILE A 626 -17.71 -4.86 18.13
C ILE A 626 -16.99 -4.25 16.93
N LEU A 627 -17.73 -4.04 15.84
CA LEU A 627 -17.25 -3.35 14.64
C LEU A 627 -17.81 -1.93 14.65
N GLU A 628 -16.92 -0.95 14.74
CA GLU A 628 -17.26 0.46 14.78
C GLU A 628 -16.91 1.16 13.46
N GLY A 629 -17.74 2.12 13.05
CA GLY A 629 -17.49 2.98 11.91
C GLY A 629 -18.02 2.49 10.57
N MET A 630 -18.24 3.44 9.65
CA MET A 630 -18.79 3.17 8.32
C MET A 630 -17.88 2.26 7.50
N GLY A 631 -16.55 2.41 7.61
CA GLY A 631 -15.60 1.58 6.85
C GLY A 631 -15.64 0.10 7.25
N ARG A 632 -15.51 -0.17 8.54
CA ARG A 632 -15.37 -1.53 9.09
C ARG A 632 -16.69 -2.28 9.25
N ALA A 633 -17.81 -1.57 9.45
CA ALA A 633 -19.11 -2.18 9.73
C ALA A 633 -20.15 -2.04 8.61
N LEU A 634 -20.01 -1.06 7.69
CA LEU A 634 -20.97 -0.81 6.60
C LEU A 634 -20.38 -1.03 5.21
N HIS A 635 -19.27 -0.37 4.84
CA HIS A 635 -18.59 -0.63 3.56
C HIS A 635 -18.07 -2.07 3.51
N THR A 636 -17.56 -2.53 4.66
CA THR A 636 -17.19 -3.92 4.87
C THR A 636 -17.97 -4.54 6.03
N ASN A 637 -18.11 -5.87 6.02
CA ASN A 637 -18.61 -6.70 7.12
C ASN A 637 -20.07 -6.54 7.55
N PHE A 638 -20.88 -5.69 6.92
CA PHE A 638 -22.30 -5.55 7.30
C PHE A 638 -23.04 -6.89 7.27
N ASN A 639 -22.74 -7.74 6.29
CA ASN A 639 -23.33 -9.06 6.12
C ASN A 639 -22.47 -10.21 6.70
N ALA A 640 -21.32 -9.89 7.29
CA ALA A 640 -20.44 -10.89 7.89
C ALA A 640 -21.15 -11.60 9.05
N ARG A 641 -20.99 -12.93 9.11
CA ARG A 641 -21.48 -13.79 10.17
C ARG A 641 -20.32 -14.32 11.01
N PHE A 642 -20.52 -14.39 12.31
CA PHE A 642 -19.50 -14.75 13.27
C PHE A 642 -19.94 -15.94 14.13
N LYS A 643 -18.97 -16.78 14.54
CA LYS A 643 -19.17 -17.88 15.49
C LYS A 643 -19.49 -17.38 16.89
N CYS A 644 -19.14 -16.14 17.20
CA CYS A 644 -19.46 -15.44 18.44
C CYS A 644 -20.49 -14.33 18.21
N GLU A 645 -20.89 -13.65 19.28
CA GLU A 645 -21.77 -12.49 19.19
C GLU A 645 -21.07 -11.32 18.49
N ALA A 646 -21.83 -10.50 17.74
CA ALA A 646 -21.31 -9.33 17.05
C ALA A 646 -22.24 -8.12 17.21
N LEU A 647 -21.65 -6.95 17.46
CA LEU A 647 -22.32 -5.67 17.49
C LEU A 647 -21.69 -4.76 16.42
N LYS A 648 -22.50 -4.24 15.50
CA LYS A 648 -22.08 -3.32 14.44
C LYS A 648 -22.67 -1.95 14.73
N LEU A 649 -21.80 -0.97 14.98
CA LEU A 649 -22.15 0.40 15.33
C LEU A 649 -21.61 1.35 14.27
N ALA A 650 -22.48 2.06 13.58
CA ALA A 650 -22.03 3.05 12.59
C ALA A 650 -23.09 4.11 12.33
N MET A 651 -22.63 5.32 12.00
CA MET A 651 -23.45 6.32 11.35
C MET A 651 -23.19 6.31 9.85
N VAL A 652 -24.24 6.39 9.03
CA VAL A 652 -24.07 6.42 7.57
C VAL A 652 -23.71 7.82 7.09
N LYS A 653 -22.48 8.01 6.61
CA LYS A 653 -21.99 9.32 6.13
C LYS A 653 -22.10 9.51 4.62
N ASN A 654 -22.71 8.56 3.91
CA ASN A 654 -22.88 8.59 2.46
C ASN A 654 -24.34 8.31 2.08
N GLN A 655 -25.00 9.24 1.39
CA GLN A 655 -26.41 9.14 1.03
C GLN A 655 -26.71 7.89 0.17
N ARG A 656 -25.85 7.59 -0.80
CA ARG A 656 -26.05 6.45 -1.71
C ARG A 656 -25.92 5.12 -1.00
N LEU A 657 -24.99 5.02 -0.04
CA LEU A 657 -24.87 3.86 0.84
C LEU A 657 -26.10 3.72 1.75
N ALA A 658 -26.61 4.83 2.30
CA ALA A 658 -27.80 4.82 3.16
C ALA A 658 -29.02 4.26 2.42
N GLU A 659 -29.26 4.73 1.21
CA GLU A 659 -30.36 4.28 0.36
C GLU A 659 -30.24 2.81 -0.02
N LYS A 660 -29.04 2.35 -0.42
CA LYS A 660 -28.84 0.95 -0.85
C LYS A 660 -28.84 -0.04 0.30
N LEU A 661 -28.11 0.24 1.38
CA LEU A 661 -27.82 -0.75 2.41
C LEU A 661 -28.92 -0.83 3.46
N ILE A 662 -29.46 0.32 3.88
CA ILE A 662 -30.45 0.40 4.97
C ILE A 662 -31.76 1.05 4.53
N LYS A 663 -31.90 1.46 3.26
CA LYS A 663 -33.06 2.19 2.72
C LYS A 663 -33.36 3.47 3.52
N GLY A 664 -32.31 4.11 4.02
CA GLY A 664 -32.36 5.27 4.93
C GLY A 664 -31.74 6.52 4.32
N ASN A 665 -31.42 7.48 5.16
CA ASN A 665 -30.79 8.76 4.80
C ASN A 665 -29.38 8.88 5.38
N ILE A 666 -28.61 9.82 4.87
CA ILE A 666 -27.36 10.24 5.52
C ILE A 666 -27.62 10.63 6.99
N TYR A 667 -26.69 10.26 7.85
CA TYR A 667 -26.72 10.37 9.31
C TYR A 667 -27.69 9.43 10.05
N ASP A 668 -28.38 8.55 9.34
CA ASP A 668 -29.07 7.44 10.01
C ASP A 668 -28.06 6.54 10.74
N CYS A 669 -28.46 6.09 11.93
CA CYS A 669 -27.65 5.22 12.78
C CYS A 669 -27.97 3.74 12.54
N VAL A 670 -26.93 2.92 12.65
CA VAL A 670 -26.99 1.47 12.64
C VAL A 670 -26.44 0.96 13.97
N CYS A 671 -27.31 0.33 14.75
CA CYS A 671 -26.96 -0.52 15.87
C CYS A 671 -27.52 -1.91 15.56
N ARG A 672 -26.66 -2.77 15.01
CA ARG A 672 -27.05 -4.13 14.61
C ARG A 672 -26.37 -5.15 15.51
N TYR A 673 -27.17 -5.92 16.23
CA TYR A 673 -26.68 -6.96 17.13
C TYR A 673 -27.03 -8.33 16.56
N GLU A 674 -26.02 -9.19 16.47
CA GLU A 674 -26.13 -10.52 15.92
C GLU A 674 -25.68 -11.55 16.98
N PRO A 675 -26.55 -12.48 17.38
CA PRO A 675 -26.15 -13.57 18.25
C PRO A 675 -25.17 -14.51 17.53
N ALA A 676 -24.45 -15.33 18.31
CA ALA A 676 -23.55 -16.36 17.79
C ALA A 676 -24.26 -17.26 16.76
N SER A 677 -23.60 -17.47 15.60
CA SER A 677 -24.14 -18.26 14.47
C SER A 677 -24.04 -19.76 14.66
#